data_AF-A0A822FHX4-F1
#
_entry.id   AF-A0A822FHX4-F1
#
_cell.length_a   1.000
_cell.length_b   1.000
_cell.length_c   1.000
_cell.angle_alpha   90.00
_cell.angle_beta   90.00
_cell.angle_gamma   90.00
#
_symmetry.space_group_name_H-M   'P 1'
#
loop_
_entity.id
_entity.type
_entity.pdbx_description
1 polymer ?
#
loop_
_entity_poly.entity_id
_entity_poly.type
_entity_poly.pdbx_seq_one_letter_code
_entity_poly.pdbx_strand_id
1 'polypeptide(L)'
;MILIQKLPSSDKTRFVDWRFDILTNAITIASSRSFYDAFQVTISMFYEAYLSLLLAHLEKYQFFDAYIFLANNQDDNIQNNLSKLWIDSLKTSLETINVTLMNLDVIDISFIFGLQLPYEYDSRLDQMHTSNIYNDKFLQIIFNDQIWFQLYFHDQIAMHLAEVKIQLSTDFVFDLLTNNPTRIIKQYKRLFLVEHIELTEILRLFETSLQLINEEQIRNIIKKQWVEIPPSMIQSSEFYTLVLVNSEQFYLLPPKTTTLKKQPIFECKGDPMIETSLMNLIELILSPSVIQQVKNIQQVTTTYSLIAQGIRDLDSYMVNNLEKLRSFLSFVRCLTTLLPHRALEVLKDVSKSGFDAKFHLCSSIHYFITQLQERIKSEQSTVDENIIHRALVKLELDFLKDWLADNEDSYGEILTLMNDENNDLWFYSAKIFTIIDNKLDLTSTLKENHGNLPSNDEYKHLNQSLEIPNISTRKIERLMVNRLHMHLMLSVQGNEIGQQLTDEYPYFIENFREIQSGNKLDVGQMISLLAWLKYYAQMYAFALNNDSRDDVLSELDRFLTNGDTPFCSTIKLFIIKQILQMSKLTLKDLREIYVNRNLLWIRPFFQRLRDQQATNVRQTLILPLPLFECREEFERVRKIFNSTDRNNQLQKVIQECNHTQKLSYAFLCWFIEYYSRFTQSNTEIDVDFICIIQHDFRQDLIKSFTPLGYQFLIDLCSNFSDKSYFQLHYTMIPDDIHKRLLALNIVAVFISFKAQSAITLLGNILFNNQRQMPINYVQP
;
A
#
# COMPACT_ATOMS: atom_id res chain seq x y z
N MET A 1 -18.88 44.84 80.42
CA MET A 1 -19.87 44.98 79.34
C MET A 1 -19.18 45.66 78.16
N ILE A 2 -18.98 44.88 77.09
CA ILE A 2 -18.71 45.23 75.68
C ILE A 2 -17.51 46.15 75.38
N LEU A 3 -16.40 45.51 75.01
CA LEU A 3 -15.81 45.63 73.67
C LEU A 3 -14.93 44.40 73.41
N ILE A 4 -15.58 43.22 73.40
CA ILE A 4 -15.17 42.20 72.43
C ILE A 4 -15.57 42.82 71.10
N GLN A 5 -14.63 43.54 70.48
CA GLN A 5 -14.73 43.81 69.05
C GLN A 5 -15.00 42.44 68.43
N LYS A 6 -16.12 42.33 67.70
CA LYS A 6 -16.35 41.21 66.79
C LYS A 6 -15.07 41.05 65.99
N LEU A 7 -14.27 40.05 66.33
CA LEU A 7 -13.15 39.63 65.50
C LEU A 7 -13.79 39.22 64.17
N PRO A 8 -13.40 39.85 63.06
CA PRO A 8 -14.03 39.61 61.78
C PRO A 8 -13.94 38.12 61.46
N SER A 9 -15.11 37.49 61.37
CA SER A 9 -15.28 36.14 60.89
C SER A 9 -15.27 36.16 59.37
N SER A 10 -14.07 36.26 58.76
CA SER A 10 -13.79 35.88 57.37
C SER A 10 -12.38 36.33 57.01
N ASP A 11 -11.42 35.43 57.23
CA ASP A 11 -10.22 35.18 56.43
C ASP A 11 -9.21 34.47 57.35
N LYS A 12 -9.33 33.14 57.37
CA LYS A 12 -8.64 32.25 58.31
C LYS A 12 -7.16 32.13 57.94
N THR A 13 -6.30 32.81 58.67
CA THR A 13 -4.85 32.54 58.68
C THR A 13 -4.41 32.28 60.12
N ARG A 14 -4.00 31.04 60.42
CA ARG A 14 -3.31 30.70 61.68
C ARG A 14 -1.98 31.47 61.74
N PHE A 15 -1.46 31.64 62.95
CA PHE A 15 -0.15 32.24 63.24
C PHE A 15 -0.04 33.77 63.00
N VAL A 16 -1.15 34.46 62.77
CA VAL A 16 -1.20 35.94 62.71
C VAL A 16 -1.35 36.55 64.11
N ASP A 17 -2.11 35.90 65.00
CA ASP A 17 -2.25 36.29 66.41
C ASP A 17 -2.28 35.04 67.30
N TRP A 18 -1.19 34.78 68.01
CA TRP A 18 -1.05 33.62 68.91
C TRP A 18 -2.16 33.55 69.97
N ARG A 19 -2.76 34.69 70.35
CA ARG A 19 -3.87 34.75 71.31
C ARG A 19 -5.15 34.16 70.70
N PHE A 20 -5.36 34.41 69.42
CA PHE A 20 -6.48 33.84 68.67
C PHE A 20 -6.28 32.34 68.46
N ASP A 21 -5.06 31.91 68.15
CA ASP A 21 -4.74 30.50 67.94
C ASP A 21 -4.94 29.66 69.22
N ILE A 22 -4.57 30.18 70.40
CA ILE A 22 -4.86 29.53 71.70
C ILE A 22 -6.36 29.32 71.92
N LEU A 23 -7.19 30.27 71.48
CA LEU A 23 -8.63 30.28 71.73
C LEU A 23 -9.46 29.55 70.66
N THR A 24 -8.87 29.26 69.50
CA THR A 24 -9.60 28.68 68.36
C THR A 24 -9.05 27.33 67.89
N ASN A 25 -7.81 26.97 68.25
CA ASN A 25 -7.24 25.69 67.84
C ASN A 25 -7.80 24.55 68.71
N ALA A 26 -8.65 23.71 68.11
CA ALA A 26 -9.29 22.58 68.77
C ALA A 26 -8.28 21.60 69.39
N ILE A 27 -7.09 21.44 68.80
CA ILE A 27 -6.03 20.57 69.34
C ILE A 27 -5.47 21.19 70.62
N THR A 28 -5.09 22.47 70.59
CA THR A 28 -4.59 23.19 71.79
C THR A 28 -5.62 23.17 72.91
N ILE A 29 -6.90 23.42 72.59
CA ILE A 29 -8.00 23.45 73.57
C ILE A 29 -8.27 22.05 74.16
N ALA A 30 -8.18 21.00 73.35
CA ALA A 30 -8.45 19.63 73.78
C ALA A 30 -7.28 18.98 74.54
N SER A 31 -6.03 19.36 74.25
CA SER A 31 -4.83 18.73 74.81
C SER A 31 -4.26 19.43 76.05
N SER A 32 -4.64 20.69 76.31
CA SER A 32 -4.02 21.52 77.34
C SER A 32 -4.82 21.53 78.65
N ARG A 33 -4.15 21.33 79.79
CA ARG A 33 -4.78 21.31 81.13
C ARG A 33 -4.77 22.68 81.82
N SER A 34 -4.00 23.63 81.29
CA SER A 34 -3.86 24.99 81.80
C SER A 34 -3.59 25.97 80.67
N PHE A 35 -3.73 27.28 80.94
CA PHE A 35 -3.35 28.32 79.98
C PHE A 35 -1.86 28.26 79.64
N TYR A 36 -1.01 27.92 80.62
CA TYR A 36 0.42 27.75 80.41
C TYR A 36 0.71 26.59 79.44
N ASP A 37 0.03 25.46 79.60
CA ASP A 37 0.16 24.33 78.67
C ASP A 37 -0.32 24.71 77.26
N ALA A 38 -1.46 25.42 77.16
CA ALA A 38 -1.99 25.90 75.89
C ALA A 38 -1.04 26.88 75.19
N PHE A 39 -0.39 27.76 75.95
CA PHE A 39 0.61 28.68 75.44
C PHE A 39 1.86 27.94 74.92
N GLN A 40 2.39 26.97 75.69
CA GLN A 40 3.53 26.14 75.28
C GLN A 40 3.22 25.30 74.03
N VAL A 41 2.03 24.71 73.97
CA VAL A 41 1.57 23.89 72.84
C VAL A 41 1.39 24.73 71.58
N THR A 42 0.82 25.94 71.70
CA THR A 42 0.74 26.88 70.57
C THR A 42 2.11 27.35 70.10
N ILE A 43 3.05 27.61 71.01
CA ILE A 43 4.44 27.93 70.66
C ILE A 43 5.12 26.76 69.94
N SER A 44 4.97 25.52 70.44
CA SER A 44 5.52 24.33 69.81
C SER A 44 4.98 24.14 68.40
N MET A 45 3.66 24.27 68.22
CA MET A 45 3.02 24.20 66.90
C MET A 45 3.49 25.30 65.95
N PHE A 46 3.73 26.52 66.46
CA PHE A 46 4.30 27.60 65.66
C PHE A 46 5.72 27.26 65.20
N TYR A 47 6.59 26.78 66.09
CA TYR A 47 7.95 26.39 65.72
C TYR A 47 8.01 25.18 64.81
N GLU A 48 7.14 24.18 65.02
CA GLU A 48 6.99 23.02 64.13
C GLU A 48 6.54 23.46 62.73
N ALA A 49 5.48 24.27 62.64
CA ALA A 49 5.01 24.81 61.36
C ALA A 49 6.06 25.70 60.68
N TYR A 50 6.82 26.48 61.45
CA TYR A 50 7.92 27.31 60.94
C TYR A 50 9.09 26.46 60.44
N LEU A 51 9.47 25.41 61.16
CA LEU A 51 10.50 24.47 60.73
C LEU A 51 10.05 23.71 59.48
N SER A 52 8.82 23.23 59.43
CA SER A 52 8.24 22.61 58.24
C SER A 52 8.20 23.57 57.06
N LEU A 53 7.84 24.85 57.27
CA LEU A 53 7.90 25.88 56.24
C LEU A 53 9.33 26.09 55.73
N LEU A 54 10.30 26.18 56.64
CA LEU A 54 11.70 26.37 56.29
C LEU A 54 12.23 25.18 55.49
N LEU A 55 11.96 23.95 55.93
CA LEU A 55 12.35 22.74 55.21
C LEU A 55 11.67 22.67 53.84
N ALA A 56 10.36 22.95 53.78
CA ALA A 56 9.61 22.99 52.53
C ALA A 56 10.14 24.07 51.57
N HIS A 57 10.53 25.24 52.09
CA HIS A 57 11.14 26.30 51.32
C HIS A 57 12.52 25.89 50.81
N LEU A 58 13.38 25.34 51.67
CA LEU A 58 14.70 24.86 51.27
C LEU A 58 14.61 23.76 50.20
N GLU A 59 13.64 22.85 50.32
CA GLU A 59 13.38 21.80 49.33
C GLU A 59 12.81 22.36 48.03
N LYS A 60 11.86 23.31 48.12
CA LYS A 60 11.27 24.00 46.94
C LYS A 60 12.35 24.64 46.06
N TYR A 61 13.38 25.18 46.70
CA TYR A 61 14.53 25.81 46.04
C TYR A 61 15.76 24.89 45.92
N GLN A 62 15.61 23.60 46.25
CA GLN A 62 16.61 22.54 46.03
C GLN A 62 17.97 22.81 46.71
N PHE A 63 17.93 23.51 47.86
CA PHE A 63 19.14 23.84 48.62
C PHE A 63 19.83 22.61 49.21
N PHE A 64 19.09 21.54 49.50
CA PHE A 64 19.65 20.30 50.04
C PHE A 64 20.51 19.57 49.01
N ASP A 65 20.00 19.37 47.80
CA ASP A 65 20.71 18.71 46.72
C ASP A 65 21.95 19.50 46.28
N ALA A 66 21.80 20.82 46.11
CA ALA A 66 22.93 21.70 45.82
C ALA A 66 24.00 21.67 46.92
N TYR A 67 23.60 21.54 48.19
CA TYR A 67 24.54 21.40 49.30
C TYR A 67 25.26 20.04 49.28
N ILE A 68 24.55 18.95 48.97
CA ILE A 68 25.16 17.62 48.82
C ILE A 68 26.20 17.63 47.70
N PHE A 69 25.89 18.25 46.56
CA PHE A 69 26.84 18.42 45.47
C PHE A 69 28.06 19.23 45.91
N LEU A 70 27.84 20.37 46.57
CA LEU A 70 28.91 21.23 47.09
C LEU A 70 29.82 20.50 48.09
N ALA A 71 29.25 19.69 48.99
CA ALA A 71 29.99 18.96 49.99
C ALA A 71 30.85 17.83 49.40
N ASN A 72 30.43 17.26 48.27
CA ASN A 72 31.11 16.16 47.60
C ASN A 72 32.05 16.60 46.47
N ASN A 73 32.04 17.87 46.09
CA ASN A 73 32.87 18.39 45.00
C ASN A 73 34.34 18.47 45.44
N GLN A 74 35.24 17.95 44.60
CA GLN A 74 36.69 17.86 44.90
C GLN A 74 37.50 19.06 44.42
N ASP A 75 36.90 19.98 43.66
CA ASP A 75 37.57 21.20 43.18
C ASP A 75 37.36 22.36 44.17
N ASP A 76 38.43 22.73 44.88
CA ASP A 76 38.44 23.80 45.88
C ASP A 76 37.98 25.15 45.32
N ASN A 77 38.24 25.45 44.05
CA ASN A 77 37.83 26.73 43.45
C ASN A 77 36.32 26.74 43.14
N ILE A 78 35.80 25.64 42.62
CA ILE A 78 34.38 25.49 42.32
C ILE A 78 33.59 25.47 43.64
N GLN A 79 34.06 24.75 44.66
CA GLN A 79 33.44 24.67 45.97
C GLN A 79 33.39 26.05 46.69
N ASN A 80 34.48 26.82 46.66
CA ASN A 80 34.53 28.15 47.28
C ASN A 80 33.61 29.17 46.61
N ASN A 81 33.38 29.04 45.30
CA ASN A 81 32.47 29.94 44.59
C ASN A 81 31.00 29.47 44.71
N LEU A 82 30.73 28.16 44.66
CA LEU A 82 29.41 27.59 44.89
C LEU A 82 28.92 27.88 46.31
N SER A 83 29.79 27.86 47.32
CA SER A 83 29.41 28.17 48.71
C SER A 83 28.97 29.61 48.88
N LYS A 84 29.66 30.56 48.24
CA LYS A 84 29.23 31.97 48.22
C LYS A 84 27.89 32.12 47.54
N LEU A 85 27.72 31.49 46.38
CA LEU A 85 26.44 31.49 45.66
C LEU A 85 25.31 30.92 46.50
N TRP A 86 25.52 29.76 47.12
CA TRP A 86 24.54 29.05 47.91
C TRP A 86 24.09 29.91 49.09
N ILE A 87 25.03 30.54 49.81
CA ILE A 87 24.74 31.45 50.93
C ILE A 87 23.98 32.69 50.46
N ASP A 88 24.42 33.32 49.36
CA ASP A 88 23.78 34.52 48.82
C ASP A 88 22.34 34.22 48.34
N SER A 89 22.15 33.08 47.68
CA SER A 89 20.84 32.62 47.19
C SER A 89 19.92 32.27 48.36
N LEU A 90 20.44 31.58 49.39
CA LEU A 90 19.69 31.27 50.61
C LEU A 90 19.23 32.54 51.30
N LYS A 91 20.13 33.51 51.48
CA LYS A 91 19.77 34.77 52.13
C LYS A 91 18.67 35.50 51.36
N THR A 92 18.78 35.54 50.04
CA THR A 92 17.81 36.20 49.15
C THR A 92 16.45 35.49 49.16
N SER A 93 16.42 34.15 49.14
CA SER A 93 15.16 33.39 49.17
C SER A 93 14.47 33.46 50.53
N LEU A 94 15.24 33.47 51.63
CA LEU A 94 14.69 33.62 52.98
C LEU A 94 13.98 34.96 53.18
N GLU A 95 14.44 36.02 52.50
CA GLU A 95 13.79 37.34 52.50
C GLU A 95 12.42 37.34 51.81
N THR A 96 12.13 36.34 50.96
CA THR A 96 10.88 36.23 50.18
C THR A 96 9.99 35.06 50.61
N ILE A 97 10.27 34.41 51.76
CA ILE A 97 9.44 33.30 52.28
C ILE A 97 7.97 33.70 52.35
N ASN A 98 7.13 32.97 51.62
CA ASN A 98 5.69 33.14 51.72
C ASN A 98 5.13 32.44 52.96
N VAL A 99 4.95 33.20 54.04
CA VAL A 99 4.41 32.74 55.33
C VAL A 99 2.97 32.22 55.22
N THR A 100 2.22 32.55 54.15
CA THR A 100 0.85 32.03 53.98
C THR A 100 0.80 30.52 53.78
N LEU A 101 1.90 29.87 53.39
CA LEU A 101 2.01 28.42 53.24
C LEU A 101 1.85 27.66 54.57
N MET A 102 2.11 28.30 55.72
CA MET A 102 1.86 27.70 57.05
C MET A 102 0.40 27.35 57.32
N ASN A 103 -0.50 27.89 56.49
CA ASN A 103 -1.94 27.70 56.60
C ASN A 103 -2.50 26.64 55.64
N LEU A 104 -1.63 25.99 54.86
CA LEU A 104 -2.03 24.90 53.98
C LEU A 104 -1.96 23.57 54.72
N ASP A 105 -2.97 22.72 54.52
CA ASP A 105 -2.98 21.36 55.08
C ASP A 105 -2.01 20.42 54.33
N VAL A 106 -1.67 20.75 53.08
CA VAL A 106 -0.72 20.01 52.23
C VAL A 106 0.15 21.02 51.47
N ILE A 107 1.46 20.80 51.46
CA ILE A 107 2.41 21.55 50.63
C ILE A 107 2.88 20.60 49.52
N ASP A 108 2.50 20.88 48.28
CA ASP A 108 2.99 20.13 47.11
C ASP A 108 4.41 20.60 46.77
N ILE A 109 5.39 19.70 46.89
CA ILE A 109 6.78 19.93 46.52
C ILE A 109 7.15 18.91 45.44
N SER A 110 7.59 19.40 44.28
CA SER A 110 8.14 18.57 43.21
C SER A 110 9.57 18.14 43.57
N PHE A 111 9.75 16.85 43.89
CA PHE A 111 11.07 16.29 44.16
C PHE A 111 11.80 15.98 42.85
N ILE A 112 12.88 16.71 42.57
CA ILE A 112 13.79 16.46 41.46
C ILE A 112 15.18 16.29 42.06
N PHE A 113 15.69 15.06 42.01
CA PHE A 113 16.96 14.72 42.65
C PHE A 113 18.15 15.02 41.74
N GLY A 114 19.28 15.41 42.36
CA GLY A 114 20.58 15.51 41.69
C GLY A 114 20.88 16.86 41.06
N LEU A 115 20.20 17.91 41.51
CA LEU A 115 20.46 19.29 41.10
C LEU A 115 21.71 19.85 41.78
N GLN A 116 22.48 20.63 41.05
CA GLN A 116 23.81 21.13 41.42
C GLN A 116 23.75 22.57 41.92
N LEU A 117 22.75 23.35 41.50
CA LEU A 117 22.52 24.74 41.86
C LEU A 117 21.16 24.95 42.54
N PRO A 118 21.05 25.88 43.51
CA PRO A 118 19.78 26.15 44.19
C PRO A 118 18.83 26.97 43.30
N TYR A 119 17.69 26.43 42.89
CA TYR A 119 16.78 27.06 41.91
C TYR A 119 15.30 26.79 42.22
N GLU A 120 14.40 27.72 41.87
CA GLU A 120 12.95 27.54 42.02
C GLU A 120 12.39 26.77 40.82
N TYR A 121 11.85 25.58 41.06
CA TYR A 121 11.13 24.87 40.02
C TYR A 121 9.84 25.61 39.66
N ASP A 122 9.79 26.23 38.47
CA ASP A 122 8.56 26.72 37.85
C ASP A 122 8.44 26.14 36.44
N SER A 123 7.35 25.41 36.19
CA SER A 123 7.06 24.59 35.00
C SER A 123 7.01 25.33 33.64
N ARG A 124 7.47 26.58 33.57
CA ARG A 124 7.40 27.42 32.37
C ARG A 124 8.74 28.11 32.13
N LEU A 125 9.54 27.53 31.23
CA LEU A 125 10.81 28.09 30.71
C LEU A 125 10.69 29.56 30.26
N ASP A 126 9.52 30.01 29.81
CA ASP A 126 9.25 31.40 29.38
C ASP A 126 9.25 32.44 30.52
N GLN A 127 9.21 32.03 31.80
CA GLN A 127 9.17 32.92 32.96
C GLN A 127 10.49 32.98 33.76
N MET A 128 11.60 32.47 33.21
CA MET A 128 12.95 32.53 33.82
C MET A 128 13.42 33.94 34.24
N HIS A 129 12.80 34.99 33.71
CA HIS A 129 13.13 36.37 34.06
C HIS A 129 12.36 36.94 35.27
N THR A 130 11.32 36.26 35.78
CA THR A 130 10.41 36.85 36.78
C THR A 130 10.49 36.26 38.19
N SER A 131 11.15 35.12 38.40
CA SER A 131 11.26 34.43 39.71
C SER A 131 12.68 33.91 40.01
N ASN A 132 13.72 34.54 39.47
CA ASN A 132 15.08 34.04 39.64
C ASN A 132 15.66 34.45 41.00
N ILE A 133 16.02 33.48 41.84
CA ILE A 133 16.73 33.69 43.12
C ILE A 133 18.14 34.26 42.86
N TYR A 134 18.64 34.10 41.63
CA TYR A 134 19.92 34.63 41.21
C TYR A 134 19.81 36.10 40.81
N ASN A 135 20.68 36.94 41.37
CA ASN A 135 20.87 38.32 40.92
C ASN A 135 21.29 38.37 39.43
N ASP A 136 20.88 39.40 38.68
CA ASP A 136 21.23 39.60 37.26
C ASP A 136 22.73 39.47 36.95
N LYS A 137 23.59 39.85 37.90
CA LYS A 137 25.05 39.67 37.81
C LYS A 137 25.48 38.22 37.72
N PHE A 138 24.80 37.30 38.42
CA PHE A 138 25.15 35.88 38.42
C PHE A 138 24.68 35.18 37.14
N LEU A 139 23.52 35.56 36.59
CA LEU A 139 23.09 35.09 35.27
C LEU A 139 24.11 35.46 34.18
N GLN A 140 24.69 36.66 34.25
CA GLN A 140 25.78 37.04 33.36
C GLN A 140 27.02 36.18 33.55
N ILE A 141 27.35 35.77 34.78
CA ILE A 141 28.48 34.87 35.05
C ILE A 141 28.20 33.46 34.50
N ILE A 142 27.02 32.89 34.77
CA ILE A 142 26.61 31.57 34.26
C ILE A 142 26.72 31.51 32.74
N PHE A 143 26.30 32.55 32.05
CA PHE A 143 26.28 32.55 30.59
C PHE A 143 27.58 32.95 29.90
N ASN A 144 28.55 33.47 30.66
CA ASN A 144 29.86 33.88 30.15
C ASN A 144 30.99 32.91 30.53
N ASP A 145 30.78 32.05 31.53
CA ASP A 145 31.75 31.07 31.99
C ASP A 145 31.28 29.64 31.69
N GLN A 146 32.15 28.86 31.04
CA GLN A 146 31.83 27.53 30.55
C GLN A 146 31.56 26.52 31.68
N ILE A 147 32.25 26.65 32.82
CA ILE A 147 32.09 25.73 33.97
C ILE A 147 30.71 25.97 34.59
N TRP A 148 30.36 27.23 34.84
CA TRP A 148 29.05 27.59 35.40
C TRP A 148 27.90 27.24 34.46
N PHE A 149 28.09 27.43 33.16
CA PHE A 149 27.10 27.04 32.17
C PHE A 149 26.86 25.52 32.18
N GLN A 150 27.89 24.70 32.34
CA GLN A 150 27.76 23.24 32.38
C GLN A 150 26.96 22.76 33.60
N LEU A 151 27.21 23.32 34.79
CA LEU A 151 26.43 23.00 36.00
C LEU A 151 24.95 23.38 35.82
N TYR A 152 24.71 24.61 35.33
CA TYR A 152 23.36 25.08 35.01
C TYR A 152 22.68 24.20 33.96
N PHE A 153 23.38 23.81 32.91
CA PHE A 153 22.84 22.99 31.83
C PHE A 153 22.49 21.58 32.29
N HIS A 154 23.30 20.99 33.18
CA HIS A 154 22.98 19.71 33.83
C HIS A 154 21.64 19.79 34.60
N ASP A 155 21.45 20.84 35.40
CA ASP A 155 20.21 21.05 36.16
C ASP A 155 19.00 21.23 35.24
N GLN A 156 19.15 21.99 34.13
CA GLN A 156 18.08 22.13 33.14
C GLN A 156 17.67 20.79 32.53
N ILE A 157 18.64 19.91 32.24
CA ILE A 157 18.38 18.56 31.75
C ILE A 157 17.62 17.74 32.79
N ALA A 158 18.07 17.74 34.05
CA ALA A 158 17.42 16.99 35.13
C ALA A 158 15.95 17.41 35.30
N MET A 159 15.70 18.72 35.25
CA MET A 159 14.34 19.27 35.35
C MET A 159 13.45 18.87 34.18
N HIS A 160 13.97 18.96 32.95
CA HIS A 160 13.23 18.55 31.75
C HIS A 160 12.89 17.06 31.76
N LEU A 161 13.82 16.21 32.18
CA LEU A 161 13.60 14.76 32.31
C LEU A 161 12.49 14.46 33.32
N ALA A 162 12.47 15.16 34.45
CA ALA A 162 11.43 15.02 35.46
C ALA A 162 10.05 15.50 34.96
N GLU A 163 10.00 16.63 34.26
CA GLU A 163 8.76 17.20 33.70
C GLU A 163 8.15 16.26 32.65
N VAL A 164 8.97 15.75 31.73
CA VAL A 164 8.52 14.87 30.64
C VAL A 164 8.41 13.40 31.08
N LYS A 165 8.91 13.07 32.27
CA LYS A 165 8.91 11.73 32.88
C LYS A 165 9.73 10.70 32.10
N ILE A 166 10.91 11.10 31.62
CA ILE A 166 11.88 10.23 30.96
C ILE A 166 12.83 9.66 32.01
N GLN A 167 13.07 8.34 31.98
CA GLN A 167 13.84 7.61 32.99
C GLN A 167 15.36 7.55 32.74
N LEU A 168 15.87 8.21 31.71
CA LEU A 168 17.30 8.30 31.42
C LEU A 168 18.03 9.07 32.52
N SER A 169 19.29 8.71 32.81
CA SER A 169 20.09 9.52 33.74
C SER A 169 20.45 10.88 33.15
N THR A 170 20.52 11.90 34.01
CA THR A 170 20.98 13.25 33.63
C THR A 170 22.37 13.21 33.03
N ASP A 171 23.27 12.39 33.57
CA ASP A 171 24.65 12.26 33.10
C ASP A 171 24.74 11.69 31.69
N PHE A 172 23.85 10.75 31.33
CA PHE A 172 23.78 10.22 29.97
C PHE A 172 23.37 11.31 28.97
N VAL A 173 22.32 12.06 29.29
CA VAL A 173 21.82 13.12 28.41
C VAL A 173 22.82 14.27 28.33
N PHE A 174 23.46 14.60 29.44
CA PHE A 174 24.54 15.58 29.48
C PHE A 174 25.66 15.17 28.52
N ASP A 175 26.20 13.96 28.65
CA ASP A 175 27.24 13.44 27.74
C ASP A 175 26.79 13.48 26.27
N LEU A 176 25.57 13.04 25.96
CA LEU A 176 25.03 13.06 24.60
C LEU A 176 25.04 14.47 24.00
N LEU A 177 24.71 15.48 24.81
CA LEU A 177 24.60 16.85 24.34
C LEU A 177 25.94 17.59 24.32
N THR A 178 26.83 17.36 25.30
CA THR A 178 28.06 18.14 25.49
C THR A 178 29.30 17.58 24.82
N ASN A 179 29.25 16.36 24.29
CA ASN A 179 30.40 15.74 23.62
C ASN A 179 30.74 16.35 22.26
N ASN A 180 29.99 17.32 21.76
CA ASN A 180 30.34 18.05 20.53
C ASN A 180 31.26 19.25 20.85
N PRO A 181 32.57 19.21 20.50
CA PRO A 181 33.53 20.27 20.83
C PRO A 181 33.35 21.54 19.98
N THR A 182 32.66 21.45 18.84
CA THR A 182 32.42 22.60 17.96
C THR A 182 31.25 23.48 18.43
N ARG A 183 30.46 23.00 19.41
CA ARG A 183 29.33 23.75 19.93
C ARG A 183 29.74 24.89 20.83
N ILE A 184 29.16 26.05 20.59
CA ILE A 184 29.28 27.24 21.46
C ILE A 184 28.09 27.26 22.43
N ILE A 185 28.27 27.86 23.62
CA ILE A 185 27.23 28.07 24.66
C ILE A 185 25.87 28.51 24.07
N LYS A 186 25.87 29.41 23.08
CA LYS A 186 24.65 29.90 22.42
C LYS A 186 23.87 28.81 21.67
N GLN A 187 24.56 27.80 21.12
CA GLN A 187 23.94 26.67 20.41
C GLN A 187 23.34 25.66 21.40
N TYR A 188 23.99 25.40 22.54
CA TYR A 188 23.42 24.61 23.63
C TYR A 188 22.08 25.18 24.11
N LYS A 189 22.03 26.50 24.28
CA LYS A 189 20.78 27.21 24.63
C LYS A 189 19.69 27.02 23.58
N ARG A 190 20.04 27.09 22.29
CA ARG A 190 19.07 26.93 21.20
C ARG A 190 18.44 25.53 21.20
N LEU A 191 19.25 24.50 21.39
CA LEU A 191 18.78 23.11 21.40
C LEU A 191 17.71 22.88 22.49
N PHE A 192 17.91 23.51 23.66
CA PHE A 192 17.01 23.35 24.80
C PHE A 192 15.81 24.31 24.80
N LEU A 193 15.99 25.54 24.31
CA LEU A 193 14.96 26.59 24.38
C LEU A 193 14.09 26.69 23.12
N VAL A 194 14.58 26.25 21.96
CA VAL A 194 13.89 26.42 20.66
C VAL A 194 13.44 25.07 20.09
N GLU A 195 14.19 24.00 20.32
CA GLU A 195 13.99 22.67 19.70
C GLU A 195 13.62 21.58 20.74
N HIS A 196 13.03 21.97 21.88
CA HIS A 196 12.75 21.08 23.02
C HIS A 196 11.84 19.86 22.70
N ILE A 197 10.93 20.00 21.72
CA ILE A 197 10.02 18.93 21.31
C ILE A 197 10.80 17.83 20.59
N GLU A 198 11.64 18.19 19.63
CA GLU A 198 12.44 17.23 18.86
C GLU A 198 13.49 16.56 19.75
N LEU A 199 14.13 17.32 20.67
CA LEU A 199 15.03 16.77 21.68
C LEU A 199 14.32 15.74 22.57
N THR A 200 13.09 16.04 22.99
CA THR A 200 12.29 15.12 23.82
C THR A 200 12.03 13.80 23.10
N GLU A 201 11.68 13.84 21.81
CA GLU A 201 11.47 12.63 21.01
C GLU A 201 12.77 11.83 20.85
N ILE A 202 13.92 12.49 20.67
CA ILE A 202 15.23 11.83 20.66
C ILE A 202 15.52 11.11 21.97
N LEU A 203 15.26 11.76 23.10
CA LEU A 203 15.45 11.14 24.43
C LEU A 203 14.52 9.93 24.62
N ARG A 204 13.26 10.01 24.15
CA ARG A 204 12.33 8.87 24.16
C ARG A 204 12.80 7.69 23.31
N LEU A 205 13.51 7.94 22.20
CA LEU A 205 14.11 6.88 21.39
C LEU A 205 15.18 6.11 22.18
N PHE A 206 16.06 6.82 22.89
CA PHE A 206 17.06 6.20 23.76
C PHE A 206 16.41 5.47 24.95
N GLU A 207 15.40 6.05 25.60
CA GLU A 207 14.64 5.37 26.66
C GLU A 207 13.97 4.09 26.15
N THR A 208 13.34 4.13 24.97
CA THR A 208 12.71 2.97 24.34
C THR A 208 13.72 1.84 24.10
N SER A 209 14.95 2.20 23.74
CA SER A 209 16.03 1.22 23.53
C SER A 209 16.44 0.50 24.82
N LEU A 210 16.25 1.10 26.00
CA LEU A 210 16.60 0.48 27.29
C LEU A 210 15.84 -0.81 27.59
N GLN A 211 14.78 -1.09 26.83
CA GLN A 211 14.09 -2.37 26.87
C GLN A 211 14.98 -3.53 26.40
N LEU A 212 15.96 -3.27 25.53
CA LEU A 212 16.86 -4.28 24.94
C LEU A 212 18.30 -4.16 25.44
N ILE A 213 18.74 -2.96 25.80
CA ILE A 213 20.11 -2.63 26.16
C ILE A 213 20.16 -1.83 27.46
N ASN A 214 21.34 -1.71 28.07
CA ASN A 214 21.50 -0.85 29.24
C ASN A 214 22.09 0.52 28.86
N GLU A 215 21.88 1.50 29.75
CA GLU A 215 22.33 2.87 29.51
C GLU A 215 23.87 2.97 29.41
N GLU A 216 24.58 2.17 30.20
CA GLU A 216 26.05 2.13 30.22
C GLU A 216 26.64 1.68 28.87
N GLN A 217 26.01 0.71 28.20
CA GLN A 217 26.40 0.27 26.85
C GLN A 217 26.29 1.42 25.85
N ILE A 218 25.19 2.16 25.86
CA ILE A 218 24.98 3.30 24.95
C ILE A 218 26.00 4.40 25.26
N ARG A 219 26.15 4.76 26.54
CA ARG A 219 27.10 5.77 27.01
C ARG A 219 28.54 5.46 26.59
N ASN A 220 28.94 4.19 26.69
CA ASN A 220 30.26 3.74 26.26
C ASN A 220 30.48 3.90 24.75
N ILE A 221 29.44 3.72 23.94
CA ILE A 221 29.54 3.95 22.49
C ILE A 221 29.61 5.43 22.20
N ILE A 222 28.76 6.27 22.81
CA ILE A 222 28.79 7.73 22.67
C ILE A 222 30.20 8.26 22.97
N LYS A 223 30.84 7.79 24.05
CA LYS A 223 32.21 8.18 24.39
C LYS A 223 33.28 7.73 23.39
N LYS A 224 33.03 6.66 22.62
CA LYS A 224 33.94 6.12 21.61
C LYS A 224 33.70 6.68 20.20
N GLN A 225 32.58 7.38 19.97
CA GLN A 225 32.19 7.89 18.65
C GLN A 225 33.12 8.97 18.11
N TRP A 226 33.78 9.72 18.99
CA TRP A 226 34.58 10.88 18.61
C TRP A 226 36.07 10.59 18.66
N VAL A 227 36.77 10.99 17.60
CA VAL A 227 38.20 10.74 17.45
C VAL A 227 38.88 11.98 16.83
N GLU A 228 39.67 12.69 17.64
CA GLU A 228 40.65 13.69 17.18
C GLU A 228 42.00 13.00 16.94
N ILE A 229 42.31 12.66 15.69
CA ILE A 229 43.56 11.95 15.37
C ILE A 229 44.05 12.40 13.98
N PRO A 230 45.37 12.44 13.71
CA PRO A 230 45.86 12.49 12.33
C PRO A 230 45.26 11.35 11.47
N PRO A 231 44.98 11.55 10.16
CA PRO A 231 44.31 10.57 9.30
C PRO A 231 44.93 9.15 9.21
N SER A 232 46.14 8.95 9.74
CA SER A 232 46.93 7.71 9.68
C SER A 232 46.71 6.73 10.85
N MET A 233 46.00 7.11 11.92
CA MET A 233 45.84 6.30 13.14
C MET A 233 44.38 5.87 13.41
N ILE A 234 43.52 5.91 12.39
CA ILE A 234 42.11 5.53 12.51
C ILE A 234 41.99 4.01 12.71
N GLN A 235 41.39 3.61 13.83
CA GLN A 235 41.13 2.22 14.14
C GLN A 235 39.80 1.76 13.53
N SER A 236 39.71 0.47 13.19
CA SER A 236 38.46 -0.15 12.75
C SER A 236 37.48 -0.26 13.93
N SER A 237 36.25 0.20 13.72
CA SER A 237 35.15 0.15 14.72
C SER A 237 33.98 -0.65 14.15
N GLU A 238 33.21 -1.35 15.00
CA GLU A 238 31.93 -1.96 14.60
C GLU A 238 30.80 -0.94 14.47
N PHE A 239 31.05 0.30 14.91
CA PHE A 239 30.12 1.42 14.93
C PHE A 239 30.57 2.52 13.97
N TYR A 240 29.66 3.42 13.61
CA TYR A 240 30.00 4.66 12.92
C TYR A 240 30.88 5.53 13.82
N THR A 241 31.96 6.05 13.23
CA THR A 241 32.92 6.91 13.93
C THR A 241 32.86 8.30 13.31
N LEU A 242 32.68 9.31 14.15
CA LEU A 242 32.73 10.72 13.77
C LEU A 242 34.15 11.24 13.97
N VAL A 243 34.78 11.67 12.88
CA VAL A 243 36.15 12.19 12.88
C VAL A 243 36.11 13.68 12.63
N LEU A 244 36.66 14.47 13.55
CA LEU A 244 36.84 15.91 13.40
C LEU A 244 38.25 16.18 12.86
N VAL A 245 38.35 16.75 11.66
CA VAL A 245 39.63 17.09 11.04
C VAL A 245 39.82 18.60 11.08
N ASN A 246 41.01 19.04 11.52
CA ASN A 246 41.41 20.44 11.62
C ASN A 246 40.47 21.33 12.45
N SER A 247 39.70 20.75 13.39
CA SER A 247 38.72 21.47 14.24
C SER A 247 37.58 22.17 13.49
N GLU A 248 37.37 21.88 12.21
CA GLU A 248 36.38 22.59 11.38
C GLU A 248 35.40 21.67 10.65
N GLN A 249 35.82 20.47 10.22
CA GLN A 249 34.99 19.60 9.37
C GLN A 249 34.82 18.21 9.96
N PHE A 250 33.56 17.77 10.03
CA PHE A 250 33.19 16.42 10.43
C PHE A 250 33.19 15.47 9.23
N TYR A 251 33.77 14.29 9.43
CA TYR A 251 33.69 13.16 8.50
C TYR A 251 33.06 11.98 9.22
N LEU A 252 32.12 11.32 8.56
CA LEU A 252 31.48 10.11 9.07
C LEU A 252 32.15 8.88 8.45
N LEU A 253 32.73 8.03 9.30
CA LEU A 253 33.28 6.76 8.89
C LEU A 253 32.27 5.64 9.14
N PRO A 254 31.88 4.87 8.10
CA PRO A 254 31.07 3.67 8.29
C PRO A 254 31.78 2.61 9.13
N PRO A 255 31.03 1.66 9.72
CA PRO A 255 31.59 0.50 10.40
C PRO A 255 32.66 -0.21 9.57
N LYS A 256 33.72 -0.67 10.23
CA LYS A 256 34.85 -1.43 9.71
C LYS A 256 35.71 -0.68 8.67
N THR A 257 35.57 0.64 8.56
CA THR A 257 36.41 1.47 7.69
C THR A 257 37.56 2.13 8.44
N THR A 258 38.70 2.32 7.77
CA THR A 258 39.93 2.85 8.37
C THR A 258 40.54 4.03 7.60
N THR A 259 39.91 4.48 6.51
CA THR A 259 40.48 5.50 5.61
C THR A 259 39.51 6.64 5.31
N LEU A 260 39.98 7.89 5.47
CA LEU A 260 39.24 9.12 5.14
C LEU A 260 39.27 9.50 3.65
N LYS A 261 40.23 8.97 2.86
CA LYS A 261 40.58 9.49 1.51
C LYS A 261 39.44 9.48 0.46
N LYS A 262 38.31 8.83 0.74
CA LYS A 262 37.18 8.71 -0.18
C LYS A 262 35.83 9.06 0.47
N GLN A 263 35.83 9.54 1.72
CA GLN A 263 34.59 9.83 2.42
C GLN A 263 34.21 11.31 2.24
N PRO A 264 32.94 11.60 1.89
CA PRO A 264 32.47 12.97 1.81
C PRO A 264 32.45 13.63 3.19
N ILE A 265 32.42 14.96 3.21
CA ILE A 265 32.13 15.72 4.44
C ILE A 265 30.75 15.31 4.93
N PHE A 266 30.60 15.15 6.25
CA PHE A 266 29.32 14.77 6.83
C PHE A 266 28.38 15.99 6.83
N GLU A 267 27.44 16.01 5.89
CA GLU A 267 26.42 17.04 5.76
C GLU A 267 25.25 16.76 6.71
N CYS A 268 25.30 17.33 7.92
CA CYS A 268 24.25 17.22 8.93
C CYS A 268 23.52 18.58 9.09
N LYS A 269 22.18 18.56 9.10
CA LYS A 269 21.36 19.75 9.38
C LYS A 269 21.26 20.05 10.88
N GLY A 270 21.13 18.99 11.68
CA GLY A 270 21.08 19.03 13.13
C GLY A 270 22.48 18.93 13.75
N ASP A 271 22.57 18.19 14.85
CA ASP A 271 23.84 17.94 15.51
C ASP A 271 24.52 16.64 15.04
N PRO A 272 25.77 16.70 14.57
CA PRO A 272 26.52 15.53 14.11
C PRO A 272 26.70 14.41 15.14
N MET A 273 26.88 14.75 16.43
CA MET A 273 27.03 13.75 17.50
C MET A 273 25.72 13.04 17.79
N ILE A 274 24.61 13.79 17.83
CA ILE A 274 23.29 13.21 18.06
C ILE A 274 22.90 12.31 16.88
N GLU A 275 23.11 12.77 15.64
CA GLU A 275 22.80 11.98 14.45
C GLU A 275 23.64 10.68 14.39
N THR A 276 24.94 10.79 14.66
CA THR A 276 25.84 9.61 14.75
C THR A 276 25.45 8.69 15.92
N SER A 277 24.99 9.25 17.05
CA SER A 277 24.50 8.47 18.19
C SER A 277 23.24 7.69 17.86
N LEU A 278 22.31 8.28 17.09
CA LEU A 278 21.12 7.59 16.60
C LEU A 278 21.48 6.48 15.60
N MET A 279 22.42 6.72 14.69
CA MET A 279 22.94 5.68 13.79
C MET A 279 23.55 4.52 14.57
N ASN A 280 24.34 4.81 15.59
CA ASN A 280 24.99 3.80 16.42
C ASN A 280 24.04 3.10 17.38
N LEU A 281 22.95 3.76 17.79
CA LEU A 281 21.87 3.11 18.51
C LEU A 281 21.29 1.96 17.66
N ILE A 282 21.06 2.21 16.37
CA ILE A 282 20.60 1.18 15.43
C ILE A 282 21.63 0.05 15.32
N GLU A 283 22.92 0.35 15.14
CA GLU A 283 23.96 -0.69 15.08
C GLU A 283 24.01 -1.52 16.38
N LEU A 284 23.84 -0.88 17.54
CA LEU A 284 23.88 -1.57 18.83
C LEU A 284 22.67 -2.50 19.01
N ILE A 285 21.44 -2.02 18.78
CA ILE A 285 20.24 -2.86 18.98
C ILE A 285 20.15 -4.03 18.00
N LEU A 286 20.81 -3.92 16.84
CA LEU A 286 20.92 -4.96 15.82
C LEU A 286 22.14 -5.88 16.03
N SER A 287 23.03 -5.54 16.97
CA SER A 287 24.25 -6.31 17.18
C SER A 287 23.96 -7.75 17.64
N PRO A 288 24.78 -8.73 17.24
CA PRO A 288 24.59 -10.12 17.66
C PRO A 288 24.58 -10.28 19.18
N SER A 289 25.40 -9.50 19.90
CA SER A 289 25.48 -9.54 21.37
C SER A 289 24.16 -9.20 22.04
N VAL A 290 23.44 -8.18 21.54
CA VAL A 290 22.13 -7.78 22.05
C VAL A 290 21.06 -8.80 21.67
N ILE A 291 21.00 -9.21 20.39
CA ILE A 291 20.00 -10.19 19.91
C ILE A 291 20.09 -11.52 20.67
N GLN A 292 21.29 -11.98 21.03
CA GLN A 292 21.46 -13.20 21.84
C GLN A 292 20.84 -13.09 23.24
N GLN A 293 20.84 -11.89 23.84
CA GLN A 293 20.33 -11.66 25.19
C GLN A 293 18.80 -11.54 25.23
N VAL A 294 18.16 -11.26 24.08
CA VAL A 294 16.71 -11.09 24.02
C VAL A 294 15.97 -12.38 24.36
N LYS A 295 14.93 -12.24 25.18
CA LYS A 295 14.05 -13.35 25.63
C LYS A 295 12.70 -13.38 24.91
N ASN A 296 12.26 -12.26 24.33
CA ASN A 296 10.95 -12.14 23.71
C ASN A 296 11.05 -11.42 22.35
N ILE A 297 10.62 -12.10 21.28
CA ILE A 297 10.62 -11.53 19.93
C ILE A 297 9.57 -10.43 19.72
N GLN A 298 8.47 -10.45 20.48
CA GLN A 298 7.48 -9.37 20.43
C GLN A 298 8.08 -8.07 20.96
N GLN A 299 8.91 -8.16 22.00
CA GLN A 299 9.65 -7.02 22.53
C GLN A 299 10.55 -6.42 21.45
N VAL A 300 11.34 -7.25 20.74
CA VAL A 300 12.15 -6.80 19.58
C VAL A 300 11.29 -6.07 18.56
N THR A 301 10.17 -6.68 18.16
CA THR A 301 9.29 -6.13 17.13
C THR A 301 8.74 -4.77 17.53
N THR A 302 8.30 -4.62 18.77
CA THR A 302 7.75 -3.37 19.33
C THR A 302 8.83 -2.31 19.43
N THR A 303 9.97 -2.61 20.06
CA THR A 303 11.08 -1.67 20.24
C THR A 303 11.61 -1.19 18.88
N TYR A 304 11.85 -2.08 17.93
CA TYR A 304 12.31 -1.71 16.59
C TYR A 304 11.27 -0.87 15.84
N SER A 305 9.97 -1.17 15.98
CA SER A 305 8.91 -0.39 15.33
C SER A 305 8.83 1.03 15.89
N LEU A 306 8.90 1.18 17.21
CA LEU A 306 8.86 2.49 17.88
C LEU A 306 10.08 3.33 17.52
N ILE A 307 11.28 2.73 17.53
CA ILE A 307 12.51 3.43 17.14
C ILE A 307 12.46 3.85 15.67
N ALA A 308 12.06 2.94 14.77
CA ALA A 308 12.01 3.24 13.34
C ALA A 308 10.96 4.31 13.00
N GLN A 309 9.87 4.37 13.75
CA GLN A 309 8.85 5.42 13.60
C GLN A 309 9.35 6.75 14.15
N GLY A 310 9.84 6.78 15.39
CA GLY A 310 10.28 8.04 15.99
C GLY A 310 11.45 8.68 15.25
N ILE A 311 12.42 7.90 14.73
CA ILE A 311 13.50 8.44 13.90
C ILE A 311 12.98 9.05 12.59
N ARG A 312 11.98 8.42 11.95
CA ARG A 312 11.40 8.93 10.69
C ARG A 312 10.68 10.26 10.90
N ASP A 313 10.12 10.47 12.08
CA ASP A 313 9.32 11.63 12.40
C ASP A 313 10.21 12.83 12.89
N LEU A 314 11.54 12.68 12.90
CA LEU A 314 12.51 13.77 13.13
C LEU A 314 12.73 14.57 11.84
N ASP A 315 12.70 15.90 11.94
CA ASP A 315 12.84 16.82 10.80
C ASP A 315 14.30 17.25 10.58
N SER A 316 15.06 17.40 11.67
CA SER A 316 16.41 17.98 11.67
C SER A 316 17.53 16.94 11.47
N TYR A 317 17.23 15.65 11.60
CA TYR A 317 18.21 14.56 11.66
C TYR A 317 17.99 13.51 10.56
N MET A 318 19.04 13.19 9.79
CA MET A 318 18.96 12.21 8.69
C MET A 318 19.74 10.93 9.03
N VAL A 319 19.05 9.94 9.62
CA VAL A 319 19.67 8.69 10.05
C VAL A 319 19.80 7.70 8.88
N ASN A 320 20.99 7.66 8.28
CA ASN A 320 21.30 6.90 7.05
C ASN A 320 21.08 5.37 7.15
N ASN A 321 21.21 4.76 8.32
CA ASN A 321 21.01 3.32 8.50
C ASN A 321 19.60 2.94 9.01
N LEU A 322 18.62 3.85 8.92
CA LEU A 322 17.24 3.55 9.28
C LEU A 322 16.64 2.40 8.45
N GLU A 323 16.97 2.30 7.17
CA GLU A 323 16.47 1.22 6.32
C GLU A 323 17.00 -0.15 6.76
N LYS A 324 18.21 -0.22 7.32
CA LYS A 324 18.74 -1.45 7.93
C LYS A 324 17.83 -1.94 9.06
N LEU A 325 17.38 -1.05 9.94
CA LEU A 325 16.44 -1.37 11.02
C LEU A 325 15.08 -1.84 10.46
N ARG A 326 14.58 -1.19 9.40
CA ARG A 326 13.32 -1.56 8.74
C ARG A 326 13.39 -2.93 8.08
N SER A 327 14.49 -3.24 7.40
CA SER A 327 14.80 -4.57 6.86
C SER A 327 14.80 -5.63 7.97
N PHE A 328 15.50 -5.39 9.09
CA PHE A 328 15.46 -6.29 10.24
C PHE A 328 14.04 -6.47 10.81
N LEU A 329 13.27 -5.39 10.91
CA LEU A 329 11.89 -5.44 11.37
C LEU A 329 10.99 -6.28 10.44
N SER A 330 11.13 -6.12 9.13
CA SER A 330 10.43 -6.95 8.14
C SER A 330 10.82 -8.43 8.27
N PHE A 331 12.10 -8.73 8.50
CA PHE A 331 12.58 -10.07 8.74
C PHE A 331 11.98 -10.68 10.02
N VAL A 332 12.03 -9.96 11.14
CA VAL A 332 11.46 -10.39 12.42
C VAL A 332 9.95 -10.64 12.27
N ARG A 333 9.22 -9.75 11.61
CA ARG A 333 7.78 -9.92 11.33
C ARG A 333 7.51 -11.15 10.46
N CYS A 334 8.32 -11.39 9.43
CA CYS A 334 8.24 -12.59 8.61
C CYS A 334 8.43 -13.85 9.46
N LEU A 335 9.49 -13.91 10.27
CA LEU A 335 9.73 -15.04 11.18
C LEU A 335 8.60 -15.25 12.18
N THR A 336 8.08 -14.20 12.82
CA THR A 336 6.96 -14.32 13.76
C THR A 336 5.68 -14.86 13.11
N THR A 337 5.49 -14.57 11.81
CA THR A 337 4.33 -15.05 11.04
C THR A 337 4.50 -16.52 10.64
N LEU A 338 5.68 -16.91 10.19
CA LEU A 338 5.95 -18.24 9.64
C LEU A 338 6.32 -19.27 10.72
N LEU A 339 6.96 -18.84 11.80
CA LEU A 339 7.50 -19.69 12.88
C LEU A 339 7.18 -19.12 14.27
N PRO A 340 5.90 -18.98 14.67
CA PRO A 340 5.51 -18.27 15.89
C PRO A 340 6.19 -18.78 17.18
N HIS A 341 6.52 -20.07 17.26
CA HIS A 341 7.17 -20.68 18.44
C HIS A 341 8.71 -20.71 18.38
N ARG A 342 9.32 -20.53 17.21
CA ARG A 342 10.78 -20.66 16.99
C ARG A 342 11.44 -19.43 16.37
N ALA A 343 10.67 -18.40 16.05
CA ALA A 343 11.16 -17.19 15.40
C ALA A 343 12.35 -16.55 16.14
N LEU A 344 12.38 -16.60 17.48
CA LEU A 344 13.50 -16.09 18.27
C LEU A 344 14.77 -16.94 18.12
N GLU A 345 14.65 -18.27 18.04
CA GLU A 345 15.78 -19.18 17.85
C GLU A 345 16.40 -18.97 16.46
N VAL A 346 15.56 -18.90 15.42
CA VAL A 346 16.01 -18.63 14.05
C VAL A 346 16.65 -17.25 13.93
N LEU A 347 16.07 -16.21 14.53
CA LEU A 347 16.66 -14.86 14.58
C LEU A 347 18.05 -14.88 15.23
N LYS A 348 18.19 -15.58 16.37
CA LYS A 348 19.48 -15.73 17.07
C LYS A 348 20.50 -16.44 16.20
N ASP A 349 20.14 -17.50 15.51
CA ASP A 349 21.10 -18.23 14.67
C ASP A 349 21.52 -17.42 13.44
N VAL A 350 20.58 -16.74 12.78
CA VAL A 350 20.87 -15.87 11.64
C VAL A 350 21.77 -14.68 12.07
N SER A 351 21.55 -14.12 13.25
CA SER A 351 22.43 -13.09 13.80
C SER A 351 23.85 -13.60 14.12
N LYS A 352 24.00 -14.85 14.61
CA LYS A 352 25.31 -15.48 14.84
C LYS A 352 26.11 -15.68 13.56
N SER A 353 25.44 -15.96 12.45
CA SER A 353 26.08 -16.07 11.13
C SER A 353 26.55 -14.73 10.56
N GLY A 354 26.35 -13.61 11.27
CA GLY A 354 26.80 -12.29 10.85
C GLY A 354 25.85 -11.62 9.85
N PHE A 355 24.55 -11.91 9.92
CA PHE A 355 23.55 -11.22 9.13
C PHE A 355 23.52 -9.73 9.48
N ASP A 356 23.92 -8.89 8.54
CA ASP A 356 24.01 -7.44 8.72
C ASP A 356 22.82 -6.68 8.10
N ALA A 357 21.87 -7.40 7.48
CA ALA A 357 20.76 -6.86 6.65
C ALA A 357 21.17 -5.82 5.59
N LYS A 358 22.46 -5.54 5.41
CA LYS A 358 23.02 -4.69 4.37
C LYS A 358 23.65 -5.58 3.32
N PHE A 359 22.94 -5.74 2.21
CA PHE A 359 23.40 -6.57 1.11
C PHE A 359 24.18 -5.72 0.11
N HIS A 360 25.31 -6.24 -0.39
CA HIS A 360 26.10 -5.54 -1.42
C HIS A 360 25.67 -5.89 -2.84
N LEU A 361 25.10 -7.08 -3.04
CA LEU A 361 24.70 -7.60 -4.35
C LEU A 361 23.24 -8.05 -4.30
N CYS A 362 22.48 -7.79 -5.35
CA CYS A 362 21.11 -8.26 -5.52
C CYS A 362 21.00 -9.78 -5.34
N SER A 363 21.94 -10.53 -5.92
CA SER A 363 22.01 -12.00 -5.81
C SER A 363 22.18 -12.51 -4.38
N SER A 364 22.79 -11.73 -3.49
CA SER A 364 22.94 -12.11 -2.07
C SER A 364 21.62 -12.06 -1.32
N ILE A 365 20.71 -11.16 -1.71
CA ILE A 365 19.35 -11.08 -1.17
C ILE A 365 18.58 -12.34 -1.56
N HIS A 366 18.58 -12.67 -2.85
CA HIS A 366 17.89 -13.85 -3.37
C HIS A 366 18.42 -15.17 -2.76
N TYR A 367 19.75 -15.28 -2.62
CA TYR A 367 20.38 -16.42 -1.96
C TYR A 367 19.95 -16.54 -0.49
N PHE A 368 19.93 -15.42 0.25
CA PHE A 368 19.47 -15.41 1.63
C PHE A 368 18.02 -15.88 1.78
N ILE A 369 17.12 -15.43 0.91
CA ILE A 369 15.71 -15.82 0.93
C ILE A 369 15.55 -17.30 0.60
N THR A 370 16.31 -17.82 -0.38
CA THR A 370 16.32 -19.25 -0.71
C THR A 370 16.80 -20.10 0.47
N GLN A 371 17.89 -19.70 1.14
CA GLN A 371 18.38 -20.38 2.35
C GLN A 371 17.37 -20.35 3.49
N LEU A 372 16.68 -19.21 3.67
CA LEU A 372 15.61 -19.07 4.65
C LEU A 372 14.43 -19.99 4.32
N GLN A 373 14.07 -20.12 3.05
CA GLN A 373 13.01 -21.01 2.59
C GLN A 373 13.34 -22.49 2.87
N GLU A 374 14.56 -22.93 2.57
CA GLU A 374 15.03 -24.29 2.85
C GLU A 374 14.98 -24.57 4.36
N ARG A 375 15.44 -23.61 5.17
CA ARG A 375 15.40 -23.70 6.63
C ARG A 375 13.97 -23.83 7.15
N ILE A 376 13.05 -22.98 6.72
CA ILE A 376 11.62 -23.05 7.12
C ILE A 376 11.00 -24.39 6.71
N LYS A 377 11.30 -24.90 5.50
CA LYS A 377 10.82 -26.20 5.02
C LYS A 377 11.35 -27.37 5.86
N SER A 378 12.62 -27.34 6.24
CA SER A 378 13.23 -28.38 7.07
C SER A 378 12.68 -28.44 8.51
N GLU A 379 12.11 -27.35 9.00
CA GLU A 379 11.58 -27.25 10.37
C GLU A 379 10.11 -27.72 10.52
N GLN A 380 9.51 -28.34 9.49
CA GLN A 380 8.13 -28.87 9.51
C GLN A 380 7.08 -27.83 9.95
N SER A 381 7.08 -26.65 9.34
CA SER A 381 6.08 -25.61 9.62
C SER A 381 4.65 -26.12 9.40
N THR A 382 3.74 -25.87 10.35
CA THR A 382 2.29 -26.16 10.23
C THR A 382 1.54 -25.18 9.30
N VAL A 383 2.27 -24.23 8.70
CA VAL A 383 1.76 -23.15 7.86
C VAL A 383 1.69 -23.63 6.40
N ASP A 384 0.63 -23.26 5.68
CA ASP A 384 0.44 -23.55 4.26
C ASP A 384 1.62 -23.04 3.41
N GLU A 385 2.11 -23.86 2.48
CA GLU A 385 3.20 -23.54 1.56
C GLU A 385 2.94 -22.24 0.78
N ASN A 386 1.68 -21.95 0.45
CA ASN A 386 1.31 -20.70 -0.23
C ASN A 386 1.53 -19.46 0.65
N ILE A 387 1.31 -19.58 1.96
CA ILE A 387 1.53 -18.48 2.92
C ILE A 387 3.03 -18.26 3.11
N ILE A 388 3.81 -19.35 3.21
CA ILE A 388 5.27 -19.29 3.28
C ILE A 388 5.84 -18.60 2.04
N HIS A 389 5.42 -19.02 0.84
CA HIS A 389 5.84 -18.42 -0.41
C HIS A 389 5.52 -16.91 -0.47
N ARG A 390 4.27 -16.51 -0.17
CA ARG A 390 3.88 -15.10 -0.20
C ARG A 390 4.64 -14.24 0.81
N ALA A 391 4.89 -14.74 2.01
CA ALA A 391 5.61 -14.02 3.05
C ALA A 391 7.09 -13.82 2.68
N LEU A 392 7.72 -14.84 2.10
CA LEU A 392 9.10 -14.76 1.63
C LEU A 392 9.26 -13.83 0.42
N VAL A 393 8.35 -13.92 -0.57
CA VAL A 393 8.34 -12.98 -1.71
C VAL A 393 8.18 -11.53 -1.23
N LYS A 394 7.33 -11.29 -0.23
CA LYS A 394 7.17 -9.96 0.35
C LYS A 394 8.43 -9.48 1.07
N LEU A 395 9.08 -10.36 1.84
CA LEU A 395 10.34 -10.04 2.53
C LEU A 395 11.45 -9.73 1.53
N GLU A 396 11.59 -10.53 0.48
CA GLU A 396 12.57 -10.33 -0.58
C GLU A 396 12.37 -8.97 -1.26
N LEU A 397 11.12 -8.60 -1.56
CA LEU A 397 10.81 -7.30 -2.14
C LEU A 397 11.09 -6.13 -1.20
N ASP A 398 10.87 -6.29 0.10
CA ASP A 398 11.23 -5.25 1.07
C ASP A 398 12.76 -5.04 1.10
N PHE A 399 13.56 -6.11 1.07
CA PHE A 399 15.02 -6.03 0.97
C PHE A 399 15.50 -5.44 -0.36
N LEU A 400 14.93 -5.86 -1.48
CA LEU A 400 15.28 -5.35 -2.81
C LEU A 400 14.93 -3.86 -2.95
N LYS A 401 13.80 -3.44 -2.37
CA LYS A 401 13.39 -2.03 -2.35
C LYS A 401 14.38 -1.16 -1.56
N ASP A 402 14.79 -1.62 -0.38
CA ASP A 402 15.76 -0.90 0.46
C ASP A 402 17.14 -0.88 -0.23
N TRP A 403 17.57 -2.00 -0.81
CA TRP A 403 18.84 -2.09 -1.53
C TRP A 403 18.88 -1.20 -2.79
N LEU A 404 17.78 -1.12 -3.54
CA LEU A 404 17.70 -0.31 -4.75
C LEU A 404 17.79 1.19 -4.45
N ALA A 405 17.29 1.64 -3.30
CA ALA A 405 17.39 3.05 -2.90
C ALA A 405 18.86 3.52 -2.78
N ASP A 406 19.76 2.63 -2.37
CA ASP A 406 21.21 2.91 -2.27
C ASP A 406 21.99 2.56 -3.56
N ASN A 407 21.38 1.80 -4.49
CA ASN A 407 22.03 1.27 -5.70
C ASN A 407 21.14 1.50 -6.93
N GLU A 408 20.65 2.73 -7.10
CA GLU A 408 19.65 3.06 -8.13
C GLU A 408 20.11 2.67 -9.53
N ASP A 409 21.40 2.78 -9.85
CA ASP A 409 21.97 2.42 -11.15
C ASP A 409 21.89 0.91 -11.47
N SER A 410 21.75 0.06 -10.45
CA SER A 410 21.70 -1.40 -10.58
C SER A 410 20.28 -1.96 -10.74
N TYR A 411 19.30 -1.12 -11.09
CA TYR A 411 17.90 -1.54 -11.26
C TYR A 411 17.71 -2.70 -12.26
N GLY A 412 18.60 -2.84 -13.25
CA GLY A 412 18.56 -3.91 -14.25
C GLY A 412 18.69 -5.31 -13.66
N GLU A 413 19.45 -5.46 -12.58
CA GLU A 413 19.60 -6.74 -11.86
C GLU A 413 18.26 -7.20 -11.26
N ILE A 414 17.50 -6.26 -10.70
CA ILE A 414 16.18 -6.53 -10.12
C ILE A 414 15.16 -6.87 -11.20
N LEU A 415 15.16 -6.13 -12.30
CA LEU A 415 14.27 -6.42 -13.43
C LEU A 415 14.55 -7.82 -14.00
N THR A 416 15.82 -8.20 -14.12
CA THR A 416 16.22 -9.55 -14.55
C THR A 416 15.72 -10.62 -13.58
N LEU A 417 15.90 -10.41 -12.27
CA LEU A 417 15.43 -11.33 -11.23
C LEU A 417 13.90 -11.46 -11.20
N MET A 418 13.19 -10.35 -11.43
CA MET A 418 11.72 -10.33 -11.50
C MET A 418 11.18 -11.00 -12.77
N ASN A 419 11.97 -11.05 -13.84
CA ASN A 419 11.55 -11.62 -15.12
C ASN A 419 11.76 -13.14 -15.21
N ASP A 420 12.41 -13.73 -14.20
CA ASP A 420 12.56 -15.18 -14.08
C ASP A 420 11.19 -15.88 -13.95
N GLU A 421 10.97 -16.94 -14.73
CA GLU A 421 9.73 -17.73 -14.76
C GLU A 421 9.37 -18.31 -13.39
N ASN A 422 10.38 -18.64 -12.58
CA ASN A 422 10.19 -19.26 -11.27
C ASN A 422 9.96 -18.23 -10.15
N ASN A 423 9.96 -16.93 -10.48
CA ASN A 423 9.89 -15.89 -9.48
C ASN A 423 8.58 -15.09 -9.51
N ASP A 424 8.05 -14.87 -8.32
CA ASP A 424 6.77 -14.20 -8.07
C ASP A 424 6.93 -12.79 -7.50
N LEU A 425 8.15 -12.24 -7.52
CA LEU A 425 8.47 -10.86 -7.09
C LEU A 425 7.58 -9.79 -7.76
N TRP A 426 7.05 -10.05 -8.95
CA TRP A 426 6.16 -9.13 -9.64
C TRP A 426 4.90 -8.77 -8.83
N PHE A 427 4.41 -9.62 -7.90
CA PHE A 427 3.18 -9.36 -7.12
C PHE A 427 3.21 -8.10 -6.24
N TYR A 428 4.34 -7.76 -5.60
CA TYR A 428 4.44 -6.59 -4.70
C TYR A 428 5.49 -5.54 -5.15
N SER A 429 5.88 -5.58 -6.42
CA SER A 429 6.92 -4.74 -7.05
C SER A 429 6.59 -3.25 -7.22
N ALA A 430 5.43 -2.80 -6.72
CA ALA A 430 4.93 -1.44 -6.90
C ALA A 430 5.94 -0.34 -6.53
N LYS A 431 6.59 -0.49 -5.38
CA LYS A 431 7.56 0.51 -4.86
C LYS A 431 8.86 0.48 -5.64
N ILE A 432 9.32 -0.70 -6.05
CA ILE A 432 10.51 -0.87 -6.91
C ILE A 432 10.30 -0.11 -8.22
N PHE A 433 9.14 -0.28 -8.88
CA PHE A 433 8.84 0.48 -10.09
C PHE A 433 8.77 1.98 -9.87
N THR A 434 8.39 2.45 -8.68
CA THR A 434 8.39 3.89 -8.36
C THR A 434 9.82 4.42 -8.27
N ILE A 435 10.75 3.66 -7.68
CA ILE A 435 12.17 4.03 -7.62
C ILE A 435 12.77 4.04 -9.04
N ILE A 436 12.45 3.03 -9.86
CA ILE A 436 12.90 2.97 -11.25
C ILE A 436 12.36 4.15 -12.06
N ASP A 437 11.08 4.50 -11.89
CA ASP A 437 10.46 5.67 -12.55
C ASP A 437 11.13 6.97 -12.14
N ASN A 438 11.39 7.19 -10.84
CA ASN A 438 12.10 8.36 -10.35
C ASN A 438 13.53 8.46 -10.90
N LYS A 439 14.25 7.33 -10.97
CA LYS A 439 15.63 7.28 -11.47
C LYS A 439 15.72 7.60 -12.95
N LEU A 440 14.82 7.02 -13.75
CA LEU A 440 14.81 7.16 -15.21
C LEU A 440 13.95 8.32 -15.71
N ASP A 441 13.29 9.03 -14.79
CA ASP A 441 12.29 10.06 -15.03
C ASP A 441 11.27 9.67 -16.12
N LEU A 442 10.81 8.41 -16.09
CA LEU A 442 10.03 7.82 -17.18
C LEU A 442 8.70 8.55 -17.35
N THR A 443 7.98 8.81 -16.27
CA THR A 443 6.67 9.49 -16.32
C THR A 443 6.78 10.91 -16.87
N SER A 444 7.76 11.71 -16.44
CA SER A 444 7.91 13.10 -16.91
C SER A 444 8.38 13.11 -18.37
N THR A 445 9.39 12.30 -18.70
CA THR A 445 9.90 12.15 -20.08
C THR A 445 8.80 11.71 -21.04
N LEU A 446 7.95 10.77 -20.62
CA LEU A 446 6.81 10.29 -21.41
C LEU A 446 5.80 11.40 -21.63
N LYS A 447 5.53 12.24 -20.62
CA LYS A 447 4.62 13.39 -20.75
C LYS A 447 5.17 14.49 -21.66
N GLU A 448 6.46 14.81 -21.57
CA GLU A 448 7.11 15.85 -22.38
C GLU A 448 7.29 15.45 -23.84
N ASN A 449 7.53 14.15 -24.09
CA ASN A 449 7.78 13.62 -25.44
C ASN A 449 6.57 12.85 -26.00
N HIS A 450 5.39 13.06 -25.42
CA HIS A 450 4.12 12.48 -25.89
C HIS A 450 4.18 10.97 -26.12
N GLY A 451 4.79 10.20 -25.21
CA GLY A 451 4.91 8.75 -25.31
C GLY A 451 6.22 8.21 -25.91
N ASN A 452 7.05 9.07 -26.52
CA ASN A 452 8.34 8.67 -27.09
C ASN A 452 9.46 8.72 -26.06
N LEU A 453 10.32 7.70 -26.05
CA LEU A 453 11.55 7.71 -25.27
C LEU A 453 12.72 8.21 -26.13
N PRO A 454 13.51 9.17 -25.63
CA PRO A 454 14.71 9.60 -26.33
C PRO A 454 15.75 8.48 -26.32
N SER A 455 16.62 8.46 -27.32
CA SER A 455 17.74 7.51 -27.37
C SER A 455 18.85 7.93 -26.40
N ASN A 456 18.75 7.50 -25.14
CA ASN A 456 19.78 7.70 -24.11
C ASN A 456 20.34 6.35 -23.62
N ASP A 457 21.57 6.35 -23.09
CA ASP A 457 22.25 5.14 -22.62
C ASP A 457 21.53 4.47 -21.44
N GLU A 458 20.84 5.24 -20.59
CA GLU A 458 20.01 4.72 -19.50
C GLU A 458 18.80 3.92 -20.02
N TYR A 459 18.13 4.38 -21.08
CA TYR A 459 17.01 3.64 -21.68
C TYR A 459 17.47 2.43 -22.48
N LYS A 460 18.69 2.44 -23.04
CA LYS A 460 19.29 1.24 -23.62
C LYS A 460 19.52 0.16 -22.57
N HIS A 461 19.97 0.54 -21.37
CA HIS A 461 20.15 -0.39 -20.26
C HIS A 461 18.80 -0.96 -19.77
N LEU A 462 17.74 -0.13 -19.73
CA LEU A 462 16.37 -0.60 -19.47
C LEU A 462 15.93 -1.63 -20.51
N ASN A 463 16.15 -1.36 -21.80
CA ASN A 463 15.78 -2.27 -22.89
C ASN A 463 16.53 -3.60 -22.78
N GLN A 464 17.85 -3.56 -22.55
CA GLN A 464 18.67 -4.76 -22.35
C GLN A 464 18.18 -5.62 -21.17
N SER A 465 17.76 -4.97 -20.07
CA SER A 465 17.26 -5.66 -18.88
C SER A 465 15.88 -6.31 -19.10
N LEU A 466 15.10 -5.81 -20.06
CA LEU A 466 13.78 -6.34 -20.42
C LEU A 466 13.82 -7.33 -21.61
N GLU A 467 14.94 -7.39 -22.33
CA GLU A 467 15.14 -8.28 -23.50
C GLU A 467 15.47 -9.74 -23.14
N ILE A 468 15.90 -10.01 -21.89
CA ILE A 468 16.24 -11.36 -21.40
C ILE A 468 14.93 -12.16 -21.12
N PRO A 469 14.83 -13.46 -21.50
CA PRO A 469 13.56 -14.18 -21.73
C PRO A 469 13.01 -14.81 -20.43
N ASN A 470 11.76 -15.29 -20.30
CA ASN A 470 10.65 -15.53 -21.21
C ASN A 470 9.38 -15.62 -20.35
N ILE A 471 8.34 -14.82 -20.56
CA ILE A 471 7.01 -15.23 -20.11
C ILE A 471 6.05 -14.91 -21.24
N SER A 472 5.32 -15.93 -21.71
CA SER A 472 4.22 -15.75 -22.68
C SER A 472 3.21 -14.69 -22.25
N THR A 473 3.19 -14.33 -20.96
CA THR A 473 2.27 -13.38 -20.34
C THR A 473 2.78 -11.94 -20.21
N ARG A 474 4.06 -11.65 -20.51
CA ARG A 474 4.68 -10.29 -20.46
C ARG A 474 4.28 -9.48 -19.21
N LYS A 475 4.52 -10.06 -18.02
CA LYS A 475 3.95 -9.56 -16.75
C LYS A 475 4.54 -8.20 -16.36
N ILE A 476 5.86 -8.03 -16.46
CA ILE A 476 6.58 -6.81 -16.06
C ILE A 476 6.15 -5.66 -16.95
N GLU A 477 6.15 -5.86 -18.27
CA GLU A 477 5.77 -4.84 -19.23
C GLU A 477 4.34 -4.37 -19.00
N ARG A 478 3.41 -5.30 -18.73
CA ARG A 478 2.02 -4.97 -18.40
C ARG A 478 1.90 -4.18 -17.10
N LEU A 479 2.70 -4.50 -16.08
CA LEU A 479 2.70 -3.77 -14.80
C LEU A 479 3.25 -2.36 -14.99
N MET A 480 4.37 -2.20 -15.71
CA MET A 480 4.97 -0.89 -16.01
C MET A 480 4.01 -0.01 -16.81
N VAL A 481 3.39 -0.54 -17.89
CA VAL A 481 2.37 0.19 -18.66
C VAL A 481 1.23 0.68 -17.76
N ASN A 482 0.73 -0.19 -16.88
CA ASN A 482 -0.36 0.18 -15.98
C ASN A 482 0.05 1.23 -14.93
N ARG A 483 1.30 1.16 -14.44
CA ARG A 483 1.84 2.10 -13.46
C ARG A 483 2.01 3.49 -14.06
N LEU A 484 2.75 3.60 -15.18
CA LEU A 484 2.94 4.86 -15.90
C LEU A 484 1.60 5.49 -16.27
N HIS A 485 0.67 4.70 -16.80
CA HIS A 485 -0.69 5.14 -17.07
C HIS A 485 -1.42 5.72 -15.83
N MET A 486 -1.31 5.08 -14.65
CA MET A 486 -1.91 5.60 -13.43
C MET A 486 -1.28 6.93 -13.00
N HIS A 487 0.03 7.08 -13.10
CA HIS A 487 0.73 8.32 -12.77
C HIS A 487 0.32 9.47 -13.70
N LEU A 488 0.23 9.22 -15.01
CA LEU A 488 -0.26 10.19 -15.98
C LEU A 488 -1.68 10.67 -15.62
N MET A 489 -2.59 9.74 -15.30
CA MET A 489 -3.97 10.06 -14.92
C MET A 489 -4.09 10.87 -13.62
N LEU A 490 -3.18 10.70 -12.65
CA LEU A 490 -3.17 11.50 -11.41
C LEU A 490 -2.83 12.97 -11.66
N SER A 491 -2.18 13.29 -12.78
CA SER A 491 -1.77 14.65 -13.12
C SER A 491 -2.83 15.46 -13.90
N VAL A 492 -3.99 14.86 -14.18
CA VAL A 492 -5.03 15.48 -15.02
C VAL A 492 -6.00 16.32 -14.19
N GLN A 493 -6.17 17.58 -14.57
CA GLN A 493 -7.25 18.43 -14.06
C GLN A 493 -8.47 18.36 -15.00
N GLY A 494 -9.66 18.10 -14.43
CA GLY A 494 -10.89 17.88 -15.19
C GLY A 494 -11.30 19.01 -16.14
N ASN A 495 -10.85 20.24 -15.88
CA ASN A 495 -11.23 21.43 -16.63
C ASN A 495 -10.40 21.63 -17.92
N GLU A 496 -9.29 20.91 -18.09
CA GLU A 496 -8.34 21.09 -19.21
C GLU A 496 -8.44 19.99 -20.28
N ILE A 497 -9.36 19.05 -20.11
CA ILE A 497 -9.42 17.81 -20.88
C ILE A 497 -9.69 18.05 -22.37
N GLY A 498 -10.58 18.99 -22.71
CA GLY A 498 -10.88 19.30 -24.11
C GLY A 498 -9.71 19.92 -24.86
N GLN A 499 -8.97 20.80 -24.18
CA GLN A 499 -7.76 21.42 -24.72
C GLN A 499 -6.65 20.37 -24.90
N GLN A 500 -6.39 19.55 -23.87
CA GLN A 500 -5.41 18.47 -23.96
C GLN A 500 -5.76 17.44 -25.05
N LEU A 501 -7.03 17.06 -25.20
CA LEU A 501 -7.43 16.15 -26.28
C LEU A 501 -7.12 16.73 -27.66
N THR A 502 -7.32 18.04 -27.83
CA THR A 502 -7.06 18.74 -29.09
C THR A 502 -5.57 18.85 -29.38
N ASP A 503 -4.78 19.31 -28.41
CA ASP A 503 -3.34 19.55 -28.56
C ASP A 503 -2.59 18.22 -28.78
N GLU A 504 -3.03 17.14 -28.13
CA GLU A 504 -2.34 15.85 -28.12
C GLU A 504 -2.79 14.86 -29.23
N TYR A 505 -3.83 15.20 -29.98
CA TYR A 505 -4.39 14.33 -31.03
C TYR A 505 -3.40 13.92 -32.14
N PRO A 506 -2.54 14.80 -32.66
CA PRO A 506 -1.56 14.42 -33.68
C PRO A 506 -0.61 13.31 -33.21
N TYR A 507 -0.13 13.42 -31.97
CA TYR A 507 0.78 12.45 -31.35
C TYR A 507 0.09 11.10 -31.10
N PHE A 508 -1.19 11.11 -30.73
CA PHE A 508 -1.98 9.88 -30.63
C PHE A 508 -1.99 9.09 -31.94
N ILE A 509 -2.21 9.76 -33.08
CA ILE A 509 -2.23 9.09 -34.39
C ILE A 509 -0.84 8.58 -34.76
N GLU A 510 0.19 9.39 -34.55
CA GLU A 510 1.58 9.05 -34.87
C GLU A 510 2.02 7.80 -34.09
N ASN A 511 1.86 7.81 -32.77
CA ASN A 511 2.22 6.69 -31.89
C ASN A 511 1.44 5.42 -32.22
N PHE A 512 0.16 5.56 -32.56
CA PHE A 512 -0.67 4.42 -32.97
C PHE A 512 -0.16 3.81 -34.28
N ARG A 513 0.24 4.63 -35.25
CA ARG A 513 0.82 4.16 -36.52
C ARG A 513 2.19 3.53 -36.29
N GLU A 514 2.99 4.08 -35.39
CA GLU A 514 4.31 3.55 -35.05
C GLU A 514 4.21 2.11 -34.53
N ILE A 515 3.32 1.84 -33.57
CA ILE A 515 3.06 0.48 -33.06
C ILE A 515 2.56 -0.45 -34.19
N GLN A 516 1.78 0.07 -35.13
CA GLN A 516 1.24 -0.73 -36.24
C GLN A 516 2.22 -0.98 -37.38
N SER A 517 3.19 -0.09 -37.59
CA SER A 517 4.13 -0.15 -38.70
C SER A 517 4.99 -1.42 -38.71
N GLY A 518 5.00 -2.17 -37.59
CA GLY A 518 5.73 -3.44 -37.48
C GLY A 518 7.24 -3.27 -37.40
N ASN A 519 7.74 -2.04 -37.28
CA ASN A 519 9.13 -1.77 -36.95
C ASN A 519 9.45 -2.44 -35.62
N LYS A 520 10.65 -3.04 -35.49
CA LYS A 520 11.12 -3.56 -34.21
C LYS A 520 11.33 -2.38 -33.27
N LEU A 521 10.33 -2.14 -32.43
CA LEU A 521 10.42 -1.19 -31.33
C LEU A 521 11.09 -1.87 -30.15
N ASP A 522 11.98 -1.14 -29.48
CA ASP A 522 12.55 -1.59 -28.23
C ASP A 522 11.44 -1.74 -27.16
N VAL A 523 11.65 -2.64 -26.20
CA VAL A 523 10.62 -3.00 -25.20
C VAL A 523 10.18 -1.79 -24.38
N GLY A 524 11.12 -0.93 -23.95
CA GLY A 524 10.83 0.30 -23.22
C GLY A 524 10.03 1.32 -24.04
N GLN A 525 10.35 1.46 -25.34
CA GLN A 525 9.60 2.32 -26.26
C GLN A 525 8.17 1.81 -26.43
N MET A 526 7.99 0.50 -26.59
CA MET A 526 6.66 -0.12 -26.64
C MET A 526 5.86 0.10 -25.35
N ILE A 527 6.48 -0.01 -24.17
CA ILE A 527 5.82 0.26 -22.87
C ILE A 527 5.33 1.72 -22.82
N SER A 528 6.16 2.66 -23.22
CA SER A 528 5.86 4.10 -23.15
C SER A 528 4.73 4.50 -24.10
N LEU A 529 4.81 4.06 -25.36
CA LEU A 529 3.76 4.28 -26.35
C LEU A 529 2.42 3.67 -25.91
N LEU A 530 2.43 2.45 -25.35
CA LEU A 530 1.22 1.81 -24.85
C LEU A 530 0.62 2.55 -23.64
N ALA A 531 1.44 3.02 -22.71
CA ALA A 531 0.98 3.79 -21.56
C ALA A 531 0.35 5.12 -22.00
N TRP A 532 0.96 5.82 -22.97
CA TRP A 532 0.44 7.06 -23.54
C TRP A 532 -0.87 6.87 -24.30
N LEU A 533 -0.95 5.87 -25.18
CA LEU A 533 -2.19 5.57 -25.92
C LEU A 533 -3.34 5.19 -24.98
N LYS A 534 -3.03 4.45 -23.90
CA LYS A 534 -4.01 4.10 -22.88
C LYS A 534 -4.49 5.34 -22.12
N TYR A 535 -3.58 6.26 -21.80
CA TYR A 535 -3.88 7.54 -21.16
C TYR A 535 -4.82 8.38 -22.04
N TYR A 536 -4.44 8.60 -23.30
CA TYR A 536 -5.23 9.38 -24.25
C TYR A 536 -6.61 8.74 -24.51
N ALA A 537 -6.69 7.41 -24.64
CA ALA A 537 -7.95 6.70 -24.81
C ALA A 537 -8.87 6.82 -23.56
N GLN A 538 -8.30 6.85 -22.36
CA GLN A 538 -9.07 7.11 -21.14
C GLN A 538 -9.56 8.56 -21.07
N MET A 539 -8.76 9.53 -21.54
CA MET A 539 -9.19 10.92 -21.64
C MET A 539 -10.38 11.09 -22.58
N TYR A 540 -10.32 10.44 -23.75
CA TYR A 540 -11.45 10.40 -24.68
C TYR A 540 -12.69 9.76 -24.04
N ALA A 541 -12.54 8.65 -23.31
CA ALA A 541 -13.64 8.03 -22.59
C ALA A 541 -14.26 8.97 -21.54
N PHE A 542 -13.44 9.75 -20.84
CA PHE A 542 -13.91 10.74 -19.86
C PHE A 542 -14.67 11.88 -20.54
N ALA A 543 -14.16 12.42 -21.64
CA ALA A 543 -14.81 13.47 -22.40
C ALA A 543 -16.17 13.01 -22.96
N LEU A 544 -16.24 11.77 -23.46
CA LEU A 544 -17.49 11.15 -23.89
C LEU A 544 -18.50 11.02 -22.74
N ASN A 545 -18.04 10.62 -21.55
CA ASN A 545 -18.90 10.43 -20.39
C ASN A 545 -19.48 11.74 -19.83
N ASN A 546 -18.84 12.88 -20.10
CA ASN A 546 -19.25 14.21 -19.63
C ASN A 546 -19.84 15.09 -20.75
N ASP A 547 -20.22 14.49 -21.87
CA ASP A 547 -20.93 15.16 -22.97
C ASP A 547 -20.16 16.32 -23.61
N SER A 548 -18.82 16.22 -23.61
CA SER A 548 -18.00 17.23 -24.28
C SER A 548 -18.34 17.33 -25.77
N ARG A 549 -18.24 18.54 -26.32
CA ARG A 549 -18.59 18.88 -27.71
C ARG A 549 -17.38 19.29 -28.56
N ASP A 550 -16.18 18.95 -28.11
CA ASP A 550 -14.95 19.33 -28.80
C ASP A 550 -14.87 18.66 -30.19
N ASP A 551 -14.46 19.43 -31.21
CA ASP A 551 -14.41 18.97 -32.60
C ASP A 551 -13.47 17.75 -32.78
N VAL A 552 -12.41 17.68 -31.98
CA VAL A 552 -11.44 16.57 -31.95
C VAL A 552 -12.10 15.21 -31.67
N LEU A 553 -13.21 15.18 -30.93
CA LEU A 553 -13.95 13.94 -30.64
C LEU A 553 -14.53 13.31 -31.90
N SER A 554 -14.96 14.15 -32.86
CA SER A 554 -15.47 13.69 -34.16
C SER A 554 -14.35 13.14 -35.04
N GLU A 555 -13.15 13.74 -34.95
CA GLU A 555 -11.98 13.23 -35.67
C GLU A 555 -11.52 11.88 -35.13
N LEU A 556 -11.49 11.74 -33.80
CA LEU A 556 -11.22 10.47 -33.12
C LEU A 556 -12.26 9.41 -33.45
N ASP A 557 -13.55 9.74 -33.47
CA ASP A 557 -14.62 8.81 -33.85
C ASP A 557 -14.43 8.32 -35.29
N ARG A 558 -14.09 9.23 -36.23
CA ARG A 558 -13.77 8.88 -37.61
C ARG A 558 -12.52 7.99 -37.70
N PHE A 559 -11.47 8.30 -36.95
CA PHE A 559 -10.25 7.51 -36.91
C PHE A 559 -10.52 6.09 -36.41
N LEU A 560 -11.22 5.95 -35.28
CA LEU A 560 -11.62 4.66 -34.74
C LEU A 560 -12.55 3.93 -35.71
N THR A 561 -13.48 4.61 -36.38
CA THR A 561 -14.39 3.98 -37.35
C THR A 561 -13.65 3.38 -38.55
N ASN A 562 -12.66 4.08 -39.08
CA ASN A 562 -11.89 3.64 -40.25
C ASN A 562 -10.80 2.60 -39.93
N GLY A 563 -10.46 2.41 -38.65
CA GLY A 563 -9.43 1.48 -38.21
C GLY A 563 -9.96 0.06 -38.00
N ASP A 564 -9.58 -0.86 -38.88
CA ASP A 564 -9.96 -2.29 -38.82
C ASP A 564 -8.89 -3.20 -38.22
N THR A 565 -7.80 -2.64 -37.70
CA THR A 565 -6.72 -3.46 -37.13
C THR A 565 -7.13 -4.12 -35.80
N PRO A 566 -6.57 -5.29 -35.45
CA PRO A 566 -6.78 -5.91 -34.14
C PRO A 566 -6.43 -4.97 -32.98
N PHE A 567 -5.36 -4.17 -33.14
CA PHE A 567 -4.95 -3.19 -32.13
C PHE A 567 -5.97 -2.06 -31.96
N CYS A 568 -6.55 -1.55 -33.07
CA CYS A 568 -7.66 -0.58 -33.01
C CYS A 568 -8.86 -1.16 -32.24
N SER A 569 -9.18 -2.43 -32.48
CA SER A 569 -10.25 -3.14 -31.77
C SER A 569 -9.98 -3.23 -30.26
N THR A 570 -8.73 -3.45 -29.85
CA THR A 570 -8.33 -3.45 -28.44
C THR A 570 -8.52 -2.08 -27.79
N ILE A 571 -8.15 -0.99 -28.47
CA ILE A 571 -8.38 0.39 -27.97
C ILE A 571 -9.87 0.67 -27.82
N LYS A 572 -10.69 0.32 -28.82
CA LYS A 572 -12.15 0.42 -28.76
C LYS A 572 -12.73 -0.29 -27.54
N LEU A 573 -12.31 -1.53 -27.30
CA LEU A 573 -12.73 -2.31 -26.13
C LEU A 573 -12.26 -1.69 -24.80
N PHE A 574 -11.06 -1.15 -24.76
CA PHE A 574 -10.54 -0.44 -23.60
C PHE A 574 -11.38 0.80 -23.27
N ILE A 575 -11.73 1.62 -24.28
CA ILE A 575 -12.60 2.80 -24.13
C ILE A 575 -13.96 2.38 -23.58
N ILE A 576 -14.61 1.38 -24.17
CA ILE A 576 -15.90 0.85 -23.67
C ILE A 576 -15.80 0.43 -22.21
N LYS A 577 -14.73 -0.31 -21.86
CA LYS A 577 -14.49 -0.73 -20.47
C LYS A 577 -14.36 0.47 -19.53
N GLN A 578 -13.62 1.51 -19.91
CA GLN A 578 -13.47 2.71 -19.08
C GLN A 578 -14.81 3.43 -18.89
N ILE A 579 -15.60 3.62 -19.94
CA ILE A 579 -16.92 4.28 -19.84
C ILE A 579 -17.82 3.50 -18.88
N LEU A 580 -17.90 2.18 -19.00
CA LEU A 580 -18.70 1.34 -18.08
C LEU A 580 -18.25 1.48 -16.62
N GLN A 581 -16.94 1.52 -16.38
CA GLN A 581 -16.38 1.69 -15.03
C GLN A 581 -16.68 3.07 -14.44
N MET A 582 -16.50 4.15 -15.22
CA MET A 582 -16.74 5.53 -14.77
C MET A 582 -18.22 5.81 -14.51
N SER A 583 -19.10 5.32 -15.39
CA SER A 583 -20.54 5.57 -15.33
C SER A 583 -21.33 4.59 -14.46
N LYS A 584 -20.70 3.49 -14.01
CA LYS A 584 -21.35 2.37 -13.31
C LYS A 584 -22.56 1.79 -14.07
N LEU A 585 -22.50 1.83 -15.40
CA LEU A 585 -23.56 1.36 -16.28
C LEU A 585 -23.34 -0.09 -16.72
N THR A 586 -24.41 -0.76 -17.11
CA THR A 586 -24.30 -2.02 -17.86
C THR A 586 -24.02 -1.75 -19.34
N LEU A 587 -23.54 -2.76 -20.07
CA LEU A 587 -23.34 -2.65 -21.51
C LEU A 587 -24.64 -2.35 -22.27
N LYS A 588 -25.79 -2.74 -21.70
CA LYS A 588 -27.12 -2.42 -22.25
C LYS A 588 -27.47 -0.94 -22.06
N ASP A 589 -27.17 -0.37 -20.90
CA ASP A 589 -27.47 1.04 -20.64
C ASP A 589 -26.57 1.95 -21.49
N LEU A 590 -25.29 1.58 -21.63
CA LEU A 590 -24.34 2.27 -22.52
C LEU A 590 -24.84 2.29 -23.98
N ARG A 591 -25.46 1.19 -24.44
CA ARG A 591 -26.11 1.15 -25.75
C ARG A 591 -27.21 2.20 -25.86
N GLU A 592 -28.11 2.29 -24.90
CA GLU A 592 -29.25 3.22 -24.98
C GLU A 592 -28.79 4.68 -25.00
N ILE A 593 -27.70 5.01 -24.27
CA ILE A 593 -27.12 6.35 -24.22
C ILE A 593 -26.38 6.72 -25.51
N TYR A 594 -25.50 5.85 -25.99
CA TYR A 594 -24.56 6.20 -27.07
C TYR A 594 -25.06 5.84 -28.48
N VAL A 595 -26.14 5.05 -28.63
CA VAL A 595 -26.75 4.76 -29.94
C VAL A 595 -27.19 6.04 -30.67
N ASN A 596 -27.59 7.06 -29.92
CA ASN A 596 -28.08 8.34 -30.44
C ASN A 596 -26.98 9.42 -30.58
N ARG A 597 -25.76 9.16 -30.10
CA ARG A 597 -24.63 10.14 -30.11
C ARG A 597 -23.79 10.14 -31.38
N ASN A 598 -24.23 9.46 -32.44
CA ASN A 598 -23.48 9.31 -33.70
C ASN A 598 -22.09 8.69 -33.58
N LEU A 599 -21.77 7.96 -32.50
CA LEU A 599 -20.52 7.21 -32.39
C LEU A 599 -20.58 5.93 -33.25
N LEU A 600 -20.07 6.01 -34.48
CA LEU A 600 -20.26 4.98 -35.49
C LEU A 600 -19.51 3.68 -35.17
N TRP A 601 -18.29 3.79 -34.62
CA TRP A 601 -17.45 2.62 -34.30
C TRP A 601 -17.98 1.75 -33.16
N ILE A 602 -18.88 2.27 -32.31
CA ILE A 602 -19.47 1.51 -31.20
C ILE A 602 -20.62 0.60 -31.70
N ARG A 603 -21.35 1.02 -32.75
CA ARG A 603 -22.52 0.31 -33.28
C ARG A 603 -22.28 -1.19 -33.58
N PRO A 604 -21.15 -1.60 -34.19
CA PRO A 604 -20.85 -3.01 -34.46
C PRO A 604 -20.83 -3.88 -33.20
N PHE A 605 -20.40 -3.36 -32.04
CA PHE A 605 -20.39 -4.12 -30.78
C PHE A 605 -21.81 -4.41 -30.28
N PHE A 606 -22.75 -3.49 -30.50
CA PHE A 606 -24.16 -3.67 -30.14
C PHE A 606 -24.96 -4.49 -31.16
N GLN A 607 -24.62 -4.39 -32.44
CA GLN A 607 -25.19 -5.23 -33.49
C GLN A 607 -24.77 -6.68 -33.30
N ARG A 608 -23.48 -6.93 -32.99
CA ARG A 608 -22.98 -8.26 -32.60
C ARG A 608 -23.68 -8.83 -31.38
N LEU A 609 -24.14 -8.03 -30.42
CA LEU A 609 -24.92 -8.52 -29.27
C LEU A 609 -26.34 -8.97 -29.65
N ARG A 610 -26.99 -8.32 -30.63
CA ARG A 610 -28.25 -8.84 -31.21
C ARG A 610 -28.00 -10.14 -31.95
N ASP A 611 -26.90 -10.20 -32.72
CA ASP A 611 -26.51 -11.41 -33.43
C ASP A 611 -26.06 -12.51 -32.46
N GLN A 612 -25.45 -12.19 -31.31
CA GLN A 612 -25.02 -13.08 -30.24
C GLN A 612 -26.17 -13.59 -29.37
N GLN A 613 -27.25 -12.84 -29.16
CA GLN A 613 -28.46 -13.40 -28.56
C GLN A 613 -29.15 -14.36 -29.53
N ALA A 614 -29.21 -14.02 -30.82
CA ALA A 614 -29.68 -14.92 -31.86
C ALA A 614 -28.76 -16.13 -32.10
N THR A 615 -27.43 -15.98 -31.96
CA THR A 615 -26.47 -17.09 -32.06
C THR A 615 -26.32 -17.87 -30.77
N ASN A 616 -26.48 -17.28 -29.58
CA ASN A 616 -26.51 -18.02 -28.32
C ASN A 616 -27.74 -18.93 -28.27
N VAL A 617 -28.92 -18.47 -28.70
CA VAL A 617 -30.09 -19.38 -28.82
C VAL A 617 -29.82 -20.50 -29.85
N ARG A 618 -29.12 -20.21 -30.96
CA ARG A 618 -28.66 -21.22 -31.94
C ARG A 618 -27.51 -22.11 -31.44
N GLN A 619 -26.76 -21.70 -30.42
CA GLN A 619 -25.62 -22.43 -29.84
C GLN A 619 -26.00 -23.21 -28.57
N THR A 620 -27.02 -22.76 -27.83
CA THR A 620 -27.57 -23.47 -26.64
C THR A 620 -28.54 -24.56 -27.02
N LEU A 621 -29.17 -24.48 -28.20
CA LEU A 621 -29.85 -25.61 -28.80
C LEU A 621 -28.81 -26.43 -29.56
N ILE A 622 -28.41 -27.57 -28.99
CA ILE A 622 -27.71 -28.61 -29.77
C ILE A 622 -28.75 -29.16 -30.75
N LEU A 623 -28.92 -28.48 -31.88
CA LEU A 623 -29.43 -29.11 -33.08
C LEU A 623 -28.39 -30.16 -33.45
N PRO A 624 -28.76 -31.42 -33.75
CA PRO A 624 -27.86 -32.32 -34.43
C PRO A 624 -27.70 -31.78 -35.86
N LEU A 625 -26.87 -30.74 -35.99
CA LEU A 625 -26.17 -30.44 -37.22
C LEU A 625 -25.68 -31.78 -37.77
N PRO A 626 -25.88 -32.09 -39.06
CA PRO A 626 -25.41 -33.34 -39.63
C PRO A 626 -23.97 -33.53 -39.20
N LEU A 627 -23.69 -34.64 -38.51
CA LEU A 627 -22.34 -35.03 -38.10
C LEU A 627 -21.46 -35.02 -39.35
N PHE A 628 -20.77 -33.89 -39.55
CA PHE A 628 -19.73 -33.54 -40.52
C PHE A 628 -19.94 -33.81 -42.02
N GLU A 629 -20.90 -34.62 -42.47
CA GLU A 629 -20.97 -35.10 -43.86
C GLU A 629 -22.01 -34.43 -44.79
N CYS A 630 -22.99 -33.69 -44.27
CA CYS A 630 -24.06 -33.07 -45.09
C CYS A 630 -24.09 -31.52 -45.00
N ARG A 631 -22.99 -30.91 -44.54
CA ARG A 631 -22.93 -29.45 -44.29
C ARG A 631 -23.05 -28.65 -45.58
N GLU A 632 -22.44 -29.13 -46.67
CA GLU A 632 -22.50 -28.46 -47.97
C GLU A 632 -23.91 -28.46 -48.55
N GLU A 633 -24.61 -29.59 -48.45
CA GLU A 633 -25.99 -29.75 -48.86
C GLU A 633 -26.93 -28.90 -48.00
N PHE A 634 -26.68 -28.80 -46.69
CA PHE A 634 -27.44 -27.95 -45.79
C PHE A 634 -27.30 -26.46 -46.12
N GLU A 635 -26.07 -25.98 -46.32
CA GLU A 635 -25.83 -24.60 -46.75
C GLU A 635 -26.41 -24.32 -48.14
N ARG A 636 -26.41 -25.32 -49.04
CA ARG A 636 -27.09 -25.23 -50.35
C ARG A 636 -28.60 -25.03 -50.19
N VAL A 637 -29.26 -25.86 -49.37
CA VAL A 637 -30.70 -25.73 -49.08
C VAL A 637 -31.00 -24.38 -48.45
N ARG A 638 -30.21 -23.97 -47.45
CA ARG A 638 -30.38 -22.70 -46.73
C ARG A 638 -30.28 -21.48 -47.66
N LYS A 639 -29.32 -21.48 -48.60
CA LYS A 639 -29.18 -20.41 -49.60
C LYS A 639 -30.41 -20.31 -50.51
N ILE A 640 -31.01 -21.44 -50.89
CA ILE A 640 -32.20 -21.49 -51.75
C ILE A 640 -33.42 -20.93 -51.06
N PHE A 641 -33.60 -21.24 -49.77
CA PHE A 641 -34.70 -20.66 -48.98
C PHE A 641 -34.58 -19.15 -48.76
N ASN A 642 -33.39 -18.57 -48.95
CA ASN A 642 -33.11 -17.14 -48.84
C ASN A 642 -33.03 -16.41 -50.20
N SER A 643 -33.28 -17.09 -51.33
CA SER A 643 -33.14 -16.51 -52.68
C SER A 643 -34.43 -15.83 -53.17
N THR A 644 -34.31 -14.90 -54.12
CA THR A 644 -35.45 -14.21 -54.77
C THR A 644 -36.21 -15.08 -55.78
N ASP A 645 -35.61 -16.19 -56.24
CA ASP A 645 -36.20 -17.20 -57.14
C ASP A 645 -36.52 -18.51 -56.38
N ARG A 646 -37.00 -18.35 -55.14
CA ARG A 646 -37.17 -19.43 -54.15
C ARG A 646 -38.00 -20.59 -54.69
N ASN A 647 -39.14 -20.33 -55.32
CA ASN A 647 -40.11 -21.39 -55.66
C ASN A 647 -39.59 -22.32 -56.77
N ASN A 648 -38.96 -21.78 -57.83
CA ASN A 648 -38.39 -22.59 -58.92
C ASN A 648 -37.18 -23.41 -58.46
N GLN A 649 -36.33 -22.83 -57.60
CA GLN A 649 -35.17 -23.51 -57.04
C GLN A 649 -35.56 -24.57 -56.01
N LEU A 650 -36.61 -24.31 -55.22
CA LEU A 650 -37.13 -25.26 -54.25
C LEU A 650 -37.71 -26.50 -54.94
N GLN A 651 -38.45 -26.31 -56.04
CA GLN A 651 -38.97 -27.44 -56.82
C GLN A 651 -37.85 -28.37 -57.31
N LYS A 652 -36.77 -27.80 -57.85
CA LYS A 652 -35.61 -28.57 -58.32
C LYS A 652 -34.95 -29.35 -57.19
N VAL A 653 -34.74 -28.72 -56.03
CA VAL A 653 -34.15 -29.40 -54.88
C VAL A 653 -35.04 -30.50 -54.33
N ILE A 654 -36.36 -30.30 -54.26
CA ILE A 654 -37.30 -31.35 -53.81
C ILE A 654 -37.20 -32.57 -54.74
N GLN A 655 -37.08 -32.35 -56.05
CA GLN A 655 -36.91 -33.45 -57.00
C GLN A 655 -35.57 -34.17 -56.81
N GLU A 656 -34.47 -33.43 -56.62
CA GLU A 656 -33.14 -33.98 -56.34
C GLU A 656 -33.08 -34.77 -55.03
N CYS A 657 -33.89 -34.42 -54.03
CA CYS A 657 -33.96 -35.15 -52.76
C CYS A 657 -34.30 -36.64 -52.97
N ASN A 658 -34.99 -37.03 -54.04
CA ASN A 658 -35.24 -38.45 -54.37
C ASN A 658 -33.98 -39.30 -54.58
N HIS A 659 -32.88 -38.67 -54.96
CA HIS A 659 -31.70 -39.36 -55.48
C HIS A 659 -30.51 -39.34 -54.51
N THR A 660 -30.58 -38.54 -53.45
CA THR A 660 -29.47 -38.38 -52.52
C THR A 660 -29.96 -38.28 -51.09
N GLN A 661 -29.60 -39.28 -50.27
CA GLN A 661 -29.93 -39.30 -48.84
C GLN A 661 -29.40 -38.05 -48.11
N LYS A 662 -28.16 -37.64 -48.39
CA LYS A 662 -27.54 -36.48 -47.75
C LYS A 662 -28.32 -35.19 -47.98
N LEU A 663 -28.74 -34.95 -49.23
CA LEU A 663 -29.57 -33.81 -49.59
C LEU A 663 -30.97 -33.89 -48.98
N SER A 664 -31.60 -35.08 -49.00
CA SER A 664 -32.88 -35.33 -48.34
C SER A 664 -32.82 -35.03 -46.85
N TYR A 665 -31.79 -35.49 -46.16
CA TYR A 665 -31.59 -35.25 -44.73
C TYR A 665 -31.35 -33.77 -44.44
N ALA A 666 -30.45 -33.13 -45.19
CA ALA A 666 -30.18 -31.70 -45.07
C ALA A 666 -31.42 -30.84 -45.29
N PHE A 667 -32.27 -31.21 -46.25
CA PHE A 667 -33.55 -30.55 -46.51
C PHE A 667 -34.48 -30.63 -45.30
N LEU A 668 -34.65 -31.82 -44.71
CA LEU A 668 -35.50 -32.00 -43.52
C LEU A 668 -34.93 -31.28 -42.28
N CYS A 669 -33.61 -31.30 -42.09
CA CYS A 669 -32.95 -30.57 -41.00
C CYS A 669 -33.19 -29.07 -41.07
N TRP A 670 -33.30 -28.48 -42.27
CA TRP A 670 -33.60 -27.06 -42.40
C TRP A 670 -35.00 -26.73 -41.86
N PHE A 671 -35.99 -27.60 -42.08
CA PHE A 671 -37.31 -27.43 -41.49
C PHE A 671 -37.30 -27.60 -39.96
N ILE A 672 -36.42 -28.43 -39.42
CA ILE A 672 -36.23 -28.54 -37.96
C ILE A 672 -35.53 -27.29 -37.40
N GLU A 673 -34.56 -26.70 -38.12
CA GLU A 673 -33.98 -25.39 -37.76
C GLU A 673 -35.07 -24.31 -37.79
N TYR A 674 -35.88 -24.28 -38.85
CA TYR A 674 -37.01 -23.35 -38.98
C TYR A 674 -38.02 -23.53 -37.85
N TYR A 675 -38.35 -24.76 -37.46
CA TYR A 675 -39.26 -25.11 -36.37
C TYR A 675 -38.81 -24.54 -35.01
N SER A 676 -37.50 -24.43 -34.76
CA SER A 676 -36.96 -23.92 -33.49
C SER A 676 -37.40 -22.49 -33.15
N ARG A 677 -37.91 -21.71 -34.12
CA ARG A 677 -38.47 -20.37 -33.89
C ARG A 677 -39.64 -20.34 -32.90
N PHE A 678 -40.38 -21.45 -32.74
CA PHE A 678 -41.49 -21.54 -31.79
C PHE A 678 -41.04 -21.61 -30.32
N THR A 679 -39.73 -21.63 -30.07
CA THR A 679 -39.14 -21.42 -28.73
C THR A 679 -39.08 -19.94 -28.32
N GLN A 680 -39.35 -19.02 -29.25
CA GLN A 680 -39.37 -17.58 -28.99
C GLN A 680 -40.78 -17.12 -28.57
N SER A 681 -40.86 -16.07 -27.76
CA SER A 681 -42.16 -15.46 -27.41
C SER A 681 -42.74 -14.71 -28.62
N ASN A 682 -44.06 -14.81 -28.82
CA ASN A 682 -44.83 -14.15 -29.88
C ASN A 682 -44.53 -14.59 -31.34
N THR A 683 -44.12 -15.84 -31.56
CA THR A 683 -43.96 -16.36 -32.93
C THR A 683 -45.31 -16.78 -33.53
N GLU A 684 -45.73 -16.11 -34.60
CA GLU A 684 -46.94 -16.46 -35.36
C GLU A 684 -46.66 -17.54 -36.42
N ILE A 685 -47.72 -18.29 -36.79
CA ILE A 685 -47.66 -19.28 -37.85
C ILE A 685 -47.62 -18.56 -39.21
N ASP A 686 -46.63 -18.89 -40.03
CA ASP A 686 -46.47 -18.37 -41.38
C ASP A 686 -47.45 -19.08 -42.34
N VAL A 687 -48.67 -18.56 -42.42
CA VAL A 687 -49.79 -19.15 -43.19
C VAL A 687 -49.45 -19.24 -44.67
N ASP A 688 -48.81 -18.21 -45.22
CA ASP A 688 -48.43 -18.17 -46.64
C ASP A 688 -47.39 -19.26 -46.96
N PHE A 689 -46.40 -19.44 -46.09
CA PHE A 689 -45.41 -20.51 -46.27
C PHE A 689 -46.02 -21.90 -46.14
N ILE A 690 -46.96 -22.10 -45.21
CA ILE A 690 -47.71 -23.35 -45.09
C ILE A 690 -48.52 -23.62 -46.36
N CYS A 691 -49.23 -22.62 -46.89
CA CYS A 691 -50.01 -22.78 -48.13
C CYS A 691 -49.14 -23.22 -49.30
N ILE A 692 -47.94 -22.64 -49.45
CA ILE A 692 -46.98 -23.03 -50.49
C ILE A 692 -46.57 -24.52 -50.34
N ILE A 693 -46.25 -24.96 -49.12
CA ILE A 693 -45.87 -26.36 -48.87
C ILE A 693 -47.07 -27.32 -49.03
N GLN A 694 -48.26 -26.90 -48.59
CA GLN A 694 -49.47 -27.73 -48.61
C GLN A 694 -50.11 -27.85 -49.98
N HIS A 695 -50.03 -26.83 -50.83
CA HIS A 695 -50.71 -26.79 -52.13
C HIS A 695 -49.74 -26.86 -53.31
N ASP A 696 -48.70 -26.01 -53.35
CA ASP A 696 -47.85 -25.88 -54.54
C ASP A 696 -46.85 -27.04 -54.66
N PHE A 697 -46.30 -27.52 -53.54
CA PHE A 697 -45.28 -28.57 -53.55
C PHE A 697 -45.77 -29.95 -53.11
N ARG A 698 -47.08 -30.12 -52.86
CA ARG A 698 -47.66 -31.35 -52.30
C ARG A 698 -47.27 -32.61 -53.07
N GLN A 699 -47.44 -32.60 -54.39
CA GLN A 699 -47.18 -33.78 -55.21
C GLN A 699 -45.69 -34.16 -55.21
N ASP A 700 -44.82 -33.16 -55.36
CA ASP A 700 -43.37 -33.35 -55.37
C ASP A 700 -42.85 -33.80 -53.99
N LEU A 701 -43.35 -33.25 -52.89
CA LEU A 701 -42.98 -33.64 -51.53
C LEU A 701 -43.46 -35.04 -51.17
N ILE A 702 -44.68 -35.43 -51.54
CA ILE A 702 -45.17 -36.80 -51.32
C ILE A 702 -44.33 -37.79 -52.14
N LYS A 703 -44.00 -37.43 -53.39
CA LYS A 703 -43.13 -38.24 -54.24
C LYS A 703 -41.74 -38.40 -53.61
N SER A 704 -41.16 -37.34 -53.06
CA SER A 704 -39.82 -37.35 -52.45
C SER A 704 -39.77 -37.99 -51.07
N PHE A 705 -40.71 -37.68 -50.17
CA PHE A 705 -40.63 -38.04 -48.76
C PHE A 705 -41.75 -38.95 -48.26
N THR A 706 -42.66 -39.40 -49.13
CA THR A 706 -43.91 -40.14 -48.80
C THR A 706 -44.95 -39.28 -48.05
N PRO A 707 -46.20 -39.76 -47.88
CA PRO A 707 -47.20 -39.03 -47.10
C PRO A 707 -46.74 -38.70 -45.66
N LEU A 708 -45.96 -39.59 -45.02
CA LEU A 708 -45.42 -39.36 -43.68
C LEU A 708 -44.45 -38.18 -43.66
N GLY A 709 -43.49 -38.13 -44.58
CA GLY A 709 -42.51 -37.04 -44.64
C GLY A 709 -43.13 -35.71 -45.04
N TYR A 710 -44.17 -35.72 -45.89
CA TYR A 710 -44.97 -34.53 -46.18
C TYR A 710 -45.73 -34.03 -44.94
N GLN A 711 -46.39 -34.92 -44.20
CA GLN A 711 -47.08 -34.55 -42.96
C GLN A 711 -46.10 -34.02 -41.91
N PHE A 712 -44.95 -34.66 -41.76
CA PHE A 712 -43.87 -34.22 -40.88
C PHE A 712 -43.43 -32.78 -41.18
N LEU A 713 -43.28 -32.42 -42.45
CA LEU A 713 -42.94 -31.05 -42.88
C LEU A 713 -44.05 -30.04 -42.54
N ILE A 714 -45.32 -30.42 -42.73
CA ILE A 714 -46.46 -29.57 -42.36
C ILE A 714 -46.50 -29.34 -40.85
N ASP A 715 -46.30 -30.40 -40.06
CA ASP A 715 -46.34 -30.32 -38.61
C ASP A 715 -45.20 -29.43 -38.06
N LEU A 716 -44.01 -29.51 -38.66
CA LEU A 716 -42.89 -28.59 -38.39
C LEU A 716 -43.18 -27.13 -38.78
N CYS A 717 -44.05 -26.88 -39.76
CA CYS A 717 -44.42 -25.50 -40.11
C CYS A 717 -45.52 -24.93 -39.20
N SER A 718 -46.40 -25.79 -38.68
CA SER A 718 -47.63 -25.45 -37.94
C SER A 718 -47.53 -25.59 -36.41
N ASN A 719 -46.34 -25.90 -35.88
CA ASN A 719 -46.05 -26.10 -34.46
C ASN A 719 -46.58 -27.41 -33.82
N PHE A 720 -47.00 -28.39 -34.61
CA PHE A 720 -47.76 -29.57 -34.15
C PHE A 720 -49.04 -29.20 -33.36
N SER A 721 -49.90 -30.18 -33.08
CA SER A 721 -51.09 -29.95 -32.25
C SER A 721 -50.74 -29.80 -30.76
N ASP A 722 -51.61 -29.13 -30.00
CA ASP A 722 -51.45 -28.92 -28.54
C ASP A 722 -51.29 -30.20 -27.71
N LYS A 723 -51.69 -31.34 -28.27
CA LYS A 723 -51.61 -32.66 -27.63
C LYS A 723 -50.36 -33.45 -28.03
N SER A 724 -49.55 -32.93 -28.95
CA SER A 724 -48.36 -33.59 -29.47
C SER A 724 -47.18 -33.46 -28.50
N TYR A 725 -46.46 -34.56 -28.29
CA TYR A 725 -45.16 -34.52 -27.60
C TYR A 725 -44.17 -33.56 -28.27
N PHE A 726 -44.30 -33.31 -29.58
CA PHE A 726 -43.33 -32.52 -30.33
C PHE A 726 -43.55 -31.02 -30.26
N GLN A 727 -44.72 -30.54 -29.83
CA GLN A 727 -45.05 -29.10 -29.79
C GLN A 727 -43.98 -28.30 -29.03
N LEU A 728 -43.65 -27.09 -29.50
CA LEU A 728 -42.74 -26.19 -28.79
C LEU A 728 -43.48 -24.98 -28.20
N HIS A 729 -43.12 -24.64 -26.97
CA HIS A 729 -43.54 -23.41 -26.30
C HIS A 729 -42.35 -22.67 -25.72
N TYR A 730 -42.42 -21.34 -25.72
CA TYR A 730 -41.37 -20.46 -25.18
C TYR A 730 -41.14 -20.62 -23.67
N THR A 731 -42.07 -21.24 -22.94
CA THR A 731 -41.97 -21.51 -21.49
C THR A 731 -41.31 -22.85 -21.17
N MET A 732 -40.94 -23.65 -22.18
CA MET A 732 -40.34 -24.97 -21.95
C MET A 732 -38.89 -24.86 -21.48
N ILE A 733 -38.49 -25.80 -20.62
CA ILE A 733 -37.12 -25.90 -20.12
C ILE A 733 -36.20 -26.37 -21.28
N PRO A 734 -34.96 -25.83 -21.40
CA PRO A 734 -34.06 -26.15 -22.53
C PRO A 734 -33.81 -27.64 -22.77
N ASP A 735 -33.77 -28.46 -21.72
CA ASP A 735 -33.54 -29.91 -21.82
C ASP A 735 -34.70 -30.65 -22.51
N ASP A 736 -35.94 -30.23 -22.25
CA ASP A 736 -37.12 -30.81 -22.90
C ASP A 736 -37.21 -30.40 -24.37
N ILE A 737 -36.83 -29.16 -24.68
CA ILE A 737 -36.72 -28.68 -26.07
C ILE A 737 -35.66 -29.51 -26.81
N HIS A 738 -34.51 -29.74 -26.18
CA HIS A 738 -33.42 -30.51 -26.78
C HIS A 738 -33.84 -31.96 -27.09
N LYS A 739 -34.48 -32.65 -26.14
CA LYS A 739 -34.99 -34.03 -26.34
C LYS A 739 -35.99 -34.12 -27.49
N ARG A 740 -36.90 -33.16 -27.61
CA ARG A 740 -37.89 -33.09 -28.70
C ARG A 740 -37.21 -32.90 -30.06
N LEU A 741 -36.26 -31.95 -30.16
CA LEU A 741 -35.51 -31.71 -31.38
C LEU A 741 -34.62 -32.89 -31.79
N LEU A 742 -34.01 -33.59 -30.83
CA LEU A 742 -33.24 -34.81 -31.10
C LEU A 742 -34.13 -35.91 -31.70
N ALA A 743 -35.30 -36.15 -31.11
CA ALA A 743 -36.26 -37.12 -31.63
C ALA A 743 -36.75 -36.77 -33.04
N LEU A 744 -37.03 -35.50 -33.33
CA LEU A 744 -37.38 -35.03 -34.69
C LEU A 744 -36.26 -35.28 -35.70
N ASN A 745 -35.00 -35.12 -35.29
CA ASN A 745 -33.87 -35.41 -36.18
C ASN A 745 -33.69 -36.90 -36.45
N ILE A 746 -33.91 -37.76 -35.47
CA ILE A 746 -33.93 -39.22 -35.70
C ILE A 746 -35.01 -39.58 -36.73
N VAL A 747 -36.19 -38.97 -36.64
CA VAL A 747 -37.26 -39.15 -37.63
C VAL A 747 -36.82 -38.67 -39.01
N ALA A 748 -36.16 -37.50 -39.11
CA ALA A 748 -35.63 -36.98 -40.37
C ALA A 748 -34.56 -37.90 -40.99
N VAL A 749 -33.67 -38.49 -40.18
CA VAL A 749 -32.70 -39.49 -40.64
C VAL A 749 -33.43 -40.69 -41.25
N PHE A 750 -34.44 -41.24 -40.56
CA PHE A 750 -35.19 -42.38 -41.07
C PHE A 750 -35.94 -42.09 -42.37
N ILE A 751 -36.58 -40.92 -42.48
CA ILE A 751 -37.25 -40.50 -43.73
C ILE A 751 -36.23 -40.37 -44.87
N SER A 752 -35.03 -39.83 -44.61
CA SER A 752 -34.01 -39.60 -45.63
C SER A 752 -33.51 -40.87 -46.33
N PHE A 753 -33.54 -42.03 -45.65
CA PHE A 753 -33.06 -43.30 -46.20
C PHE A 753 -33.83 -43.76 -47.46
N LYS A 754 -35.02 -43.21 -47.71
CA LYS A 754 -35.77 -43.47 -48.95
C LYS A 754 -34.97 -43.13 -50.22
N ALA A 755 -34.15 -42.09 -50.15
CA ALA A 755 -33.38 -41.59 -51.28
C ALA A 755 -32.13 -42.44 -51.60
N GLN A 756 -31.83 -43.44 -50.78
CA GLN A 756 -30.68 -44.33 -51.01
C GLN A 756 -30.99 -45.40 -52.05
N SER A 757 -30.00 -45.74 -52.89
CA SER A 757 -30.16 -46.73 -53.97
C SER A 757 -30.24 -48.19 -53.47
N ALA A 758 -29.79 -48.48 -52.25
CA ALA A 758 -29.87 -49.79 -51.61
C ALA A 758 -30.63 -49.68 -50.28
N ILE A 759 -31.46 -50.68 -49.97
CA ILE A 759 -32.11 -50.77 -48.65
C ILE A 759 -31.03 -51.05 -47.59
N THR A 760 -31.01 -50.23 -46.53
CA THR A 760 -30.17 -50.44 -45.35
C THR A 760 -31.02 -50.97 -44.19
N LEU A 761 -30.37 -51.53 -43.16
CA LEU A 761 -31.05 -51.99 -41.94
C LEU A 761 -31.92 -50.88 -41.32
N LEU A 762 -31.44 -49.63 -41.34
CA LEU A 762 -32.17 -48.47 -40.83
C LEU A 762 -33.29 -48.00 -41.78
N GLY A 763 -33.10 -48.11 -43.10
CA GLY A 763 -34.15 -47.84 -44.08
C GLY A 763 -35.34 -48.79 -43.97
N ASN A 764 -35.11 -50.05 -43.56
CA ASN A 764 -36.15 -51.05 -43.33
C ASN A 764 -37.06 -50.76 -42.13
N ILE A 765 -36.74 -49.77 -41.29
CA ILE A 765 -37.58 -49.36 -40.16
C ILE A 765 -38.87 -48.68 -40.65
N LEU A 766 -38.77 -47.83 -41.68
CA LEU A 766 -39.92 -47.09 -42.23
C LEU A 766 -40.38 -47.57 -43.60
N PHE A 767 -39.52 -48.25 -44.36
CA PHE A 767 -39.79 -48.62 -45.75
C PHE A 767 -39.61 -50.12 -45.98
N ASN A 768 -40.42 -50.70 -46.87
CA ASN A 768 -40.25 -52.07 -47.34
C ASN A 768 -39.15 -52.18 -48.41
N ASN A 769 -38.87 -53.40 -48.90
CA ASN A 769 -37.88 -53.65 -49.95
C ASN A 769 -38.15 -52.91 -51.28
N GLN A 770 -39.36 -52.37 -51.48
CA GLN A 770 -39.75 -51.55 -52.64
C GLN A 770 -39.72 -50.04 -52.34
N ARG A 771 -39.17 -49.63 -51.18
CA ARG A 771 -39.12 -48.24 -50.69
C ARG A 771 -40.48 -47.58 -50.50
N GLN A 772 -41.51 -48.39 -50.31
CA GLN A 772 -42.85 -47.96 -49.96
C GLN A 772 -43.08 -48.20 -48.47
N MET A 773 -43.86 -47.33 -47.83
CA MET A 773 -44.29 -47.63 -46.47
C MET A 773 -45.22 -48.85 -46.50
N PRO A 774 -45.12 -49.77 -45.52
CA PRO A 774 -46.10 -50.84 -45.39
C PRO A 774 -47.51 -50.24 -45.20
N ILE A 775 -48.50 -50.81 -45.88
CA ILE A 775 -49.88 -50.27 -45.97
C ILE A 775 -50.51 -50.05 -44.57
N ASN A 776 -50.06 -50.81 -43.57
CA ASN A 776 -50.55 -50.77 -42.19
C ASN A 776 -50.15 -49.50 -41.41
N TYR A 777 -49.22 -48.67 -41.91
CA TYR A 777 -48.81 -47.40 -41.28
C TYR A 777 -49.62 -46.19 -41.79
N VAL A 778 -50.51 -46.39 -42.77
CA VAL A 778 -51.20 -45.31 -43.51
C VAL A 778 -52.71 -45.28 -43.24
N GLN A 779 -53.24 -46.17 -42.40
CA GLN A 779 -54.60 -46.02 -41.88
C GLN A 779 -54.58 -45.25 -40.56
N PRO A 780 -55.51 -44.30 -40.36
CA PRO A 780 -55.48 -43.31 -39.28
C PRO A 780 -55.57 -43.91 -37.87
#